data_AF-A0A0C3SFJ2-F1
#
_entry.id   AF-A0A0C3SFJ2-F1
#
_cell.length_a   1.000
_cell.length_b   1.000
_cell.length_c   1.000
_cell.angle_alpha   90.00
_cell.angle_beta   90.00
_cell.angle_gamma   90.00
#
_symmetry.space_group_name_H-M   'P 1'
#
loop_
_entity.id
_entity.type
_entity.pdbx_description
1 polymer ?
#
loop_
_entity_poly.entity_id
_entity_poly.type
_entity_poly.pdbx_seq_one_letter_code
_entity_poly.pdbx_strand_id
1 'polypeptide(L)'
;MEGFDDADIAEAIARSLLETSSNPAKSRAPPEVIEIEDDDEEEEIQQPPNPAADHEDAQFEADLRRAMEESKAEAARSASTATHASASSTPAGSGVQESSPPPPTRPGGGFPFDRAQMERERLARQKRLRPDIAQDTPSAAAEADGEDDDDDDADDTRSAKRQRVSSSSVPARANIVSSSTRTSTPVAGMSKAASGSNTGEGLYFDGELRQTANKHVDPAKDTKPVFRLTDILSPRHEIAFAVVSAYVINLPWFYSFFNRETPVVVATQDPHGNETIKEVLPNWIKTTPFLRGGRGCQHMKVMLLFYRTGRLRVVVSTANLIEYDWRDIENSVWVQDVPLRPAPIAHDAKASDFPTAFTRVLRAVNVVPALLTLIRNGHENLPLRRIEDLRSRWDFSKVKVALVASLAGKHEGWPKVILTGHTGLMKALQDMNLRPPAGKELQLECQLAQGSSIGAYTTQWTNEFYCSTRGESAEQWLDESRKRREKLPYPPLKILFPTRQTVQQSELGEEGGGTMFCRREQWGAARFPRDRFYDSRSKRGRVLMHSKMIVGTFKDSAAASMRALDQFDTPSDGGDDDDEIVEVGAPSRGDAIGWAYVGSHNFTPSAWGTLSGSSFNPTLNITNFELGVLFPLRSEEELERVACWERPPRKYSGADVPWIQSESPFFA
;
A
#
# COMPACT_ATOMS: atom_id res chain seq x y z
N MET A 1 -26.26 -4.16 55.98
CA MET A 1 -25.64 -3.19 55.05
C MET A 1 -25.49 -3.88 53.70
N GLU A 2 -26.57 -4.47 53.16
CA GLU A 2 -27.85 -3.86 52.74
C GLU A 2 -27.67 -3.10 51.42
N GLY A 3 -28.42 -3.54 50.41
CA GLY A 3 -28.41 -2.96 49.09
C GLY A 3 -29.24 -1.69 49.01
N PHE A 4 -29.02 -0.93 47.94
CA PHE A 4 -29.90 0.16 47.55
C PHE A 4 -31.17 -0.41 46.91
N ASP A 5 -32.31 0.22 47.20
CA ASP A 5 -33.63 -0.26 46.83
C ASP A 5 -34.01 0.21 45.42
N ASP A 6 -34.70 -0.62 44.63
CA ASP A 6 -35.05 -0.31 43.23
C ASP A 6 -36.05 0.87 43.13
N ALA A 7 -36.67 1.26 44.26
CA ALA A 7 -37.55 2.42 44.36
C ALA A 7 -36.84 3.76 44.11
N ASP A 8 -35.60 3.94 44.59
CA ASP A 8 -34.86 5.21 44.47
C ASP A 8 -34.46 5.50 43.01
N ILE A 9 -34.18 4.44 42.24
CA ILE A 9 -33.81 4.54 40.82
C ILE A 9 -35.05 4.88 39.97
N ALA A 10 -36.23 4.37 40.35
CA ALA A 10 -37.49 4.67 39.68
C ALA A 10 -37.91 6.14 39.85
N GLU A 11 -37.74 6.74 41.04
CA GLU A 11 -38.12 8.14 41.27
C GLU A 11 -37.23 9.12 40.46
N ALA A 12 -35.94 8.82 40.32
CA ALA A 12 -35.02 9.63 39.51
C ALA A 12 -35.41 9.65 38.02
N ILE A 13 -35.84 8.51 37.47
CA ILE A 13 -36.32 8.39 36.08
C ILE A 13 -37.63 9.15 35.89
N ALA A 14 -38.56 9.08 36.86
CA ALA A 14 -39.84 9.78 36.81
C ALA A 14 -39.69 11.32 36.79
N ARG A 15 -38.75 11.87 37.57
CA ARG A 15 -38.51 13.33 37.59
C ARG A 15 -37.90 13.84 36.29
N SER A 16 -37.01 13.09 35.65
CA SER A 16 -36.39 13.51 34.38
C SER A 16 -37.35 13.50 33.17
N LEU A 17 -38.45 12.75 33.23
CA LEU A 17 -39.44 12.70 32.15
C LEU A 17 -40.44 13.87 32.18
N LEU A 18 -40.62 14.51 33.33
CA LEU A 18 -41.59 15.62 33.52
C LEU A 18 -41.11 16.97 32.95
N GLU A 19 -39.79 17.20 32.83
CA GLU A 19 -39.26 18.45 32.25
C GLU A 19 -39.33 18.50 30.71
N THR A 20 -39.52 17.35 30.04
CA THR A 20 -39.50 17.25 28.57
C THR A 20 -40.87 17.36 27.87
N SER A 21 -41.98 17.54 28.60
CA SER A 21 -43.34 17.48 28.00
C SER A 21 -44.30 18.62 28.37
N SER A 22 -43.88 19.88 28.19
CA SER A 22 -44.77 21.05 27.98
C SER A 22 -43.97 22.15 27.26
N ASN A 23 -44.49 23.00 26.35
CA ASN A 23 -45.85 23.50 26.14
C ASN A 23 -46.12 23.86 24.64
N PRO A 24 -47.38 24.17 24.24
CA PRO A 24 -47.80 24.30 22.82
C PRO A 24 -47.77 25.74 22.25
N ALA A 25 -48.12 25.88 20.96
CA ALA A 25 -48.05 27.12 20.18
C ALA A 25 -49.38 27.91 20.05
N LYS A 26 -49.32 29.26 19.94
CA LYS A 26 -49.85 30.09 18.80
C LYS A 26 -50.04 31.61 19.07
N SER A 27 -49.89 32.38 17.97
CA SER A 27 -50.63 33.59 17.51
C SER A 27 -50.26 35.07 17.91
N ARG A 28 -49.71 35.77 16.89
CA ARG A 28 -50.22 37.01 16.21
C ARG A 28 -49.66 38.41 16.61
N ALA A 29 -49.40 39.22 15.57
CA ALA A 29 -48.75 40.56 15.48
C ALA A 29 -49.80 41.74 15.49
N PRO A 30 -49.55 43.05 15.10
CA PRO A 30 -48.42 43.72 14.42
C PRO A 30 -48.05 45.15 15.03
N PRO A 31 -47.72 46.23 14.26
CA PRO A 31 -46.40 46.61 13.71
C PRO A 31 -45.92 48.06 14.04
N GLU A 32 -44.70 48.46 13.62
CA GLU A 32 -44.46 49.78 13.00
C GLU A 32 -43.16 49.78 12.14
N VAL A 33 -43.02 50.73 11.21
CA VAL A 33 -42.12 50.72 10.04
C VAL A 33 -41.18 51.94 10.02
N ILE A 34 -39.91 51.75 9.64
CA ILE A 34 -39.13 52.75 8.86
C ILE A 34 -38.27 52.01 7.83
N GLU A 35 -38.40 52.41 6.55
CA GLU A 35 -37.64 51.94 5.39
C GLU A 35 -36.43 52.84 5.12
N ILE A 36 -35.36 52.30 4.51
CA ILE A 36 -34.65 52.93 3.39
C ILE A 36 -34.26 51.80 2.42
N GLU A 37 -34.68 51.94 1.17
CA GLU A 37 -34.40 51.05 0.04
C GLU A 37 -33.13 51.48 -0.71
N ASP A 38 -32.49 50.56 -1.43
CA ASP A 38 -32.20 50.76 -2.86
C ASP A 38 -32.01 49.39 -3.54
N ASP A 39 -32.53 49.27 -4.76
CA ASP A 39 -32.70 48.02 -5.51
C ASP A 39 -31.41 47.42 -6.07
N ASP A 40 -31.42 46.09 -6.28
CA ASP A 40 -31.32 45.52 -7.64
C ASP A 40 -31.69 44.03 -7.60
N GLU A 41 -32.78 43.66 -8.29
CA GLU A 41 -33.23 42.27 -8.44
C GLU A 41 -32.35 41.50 -9.45
N GLU A 42 -31.74 40.39 -9.05
CA GLU A 42 -31.32 39.33 -9.99
C GLU A 42 -32.14 38.06 -9.76
N GLU A 43 -32.81 37.59 -10.81
CA GLU A 43 -33.71 36.44 -10.80
C GLU A 43 -33.02 35.15 -10.35
N GLU A 44 -33.63 34.42 -9.40
CA GLU A 44 -33.15 33.11 -8.97
C GLU A 44 -33.42 32.03 -10.06
N ILE A 45 -32.55 31.96 -11.07
CA ILE A 45 -32.57 30.87 -12.04
C ILE A 45 -32.12 29.57 -11.35
N GLN A 46 -33.09 28.83 -10.82
CA GLN A 46 -32.92 27.47 -10.33
C GLN A 46 -32.51 26.54 -11.49
N GLN A 47 -31.19 26.38 -11.70
CA GLN A 47 -30.69 25.32 -12.57
C GLN A 47 -30.90 23.96 -11.89
N PRO A 48 -31.44 22.95 -12.60
CA PRO A 48 -31.62 21.62 -12.04
C PRO A 48 -30.26 20.97 -11.70
N PRO A 49 -30.22 20.03 -10.74
CA PRO A 49 -28.99 19.33 -10.39
C PRO A 49 -28.41 18.63 -11.64
N ASN A 50 -27.14 18.90 -11.95
CA ASN A 50 -26.49 18.38 -13.15
C ASN A 50 -26.31 16.85 -13.07
N PRO A 51 -27.10 16.05 -13.83
CA PRO A 51 -27.08 14.60 -13.67
C PRO A 51 -25.82 13.96 -14.27
N ALA A 52 -25.01 14.69 -15.04
CA ALA A 52 -23.83 14.13 -15.70
C ALA A 52 -22.71 13.75 -14.72
N ALA A 53 -22.54 14.51 -13.62
CA ALA A 53 -21.48 14.25 -12.65
C ALA A 53 -21.71 12.95 -11.86
N ASP A 54 -22.95 12.73 -11.39
CA ASP A 54 -23.32 11.50 -10.69
C ASP A 54 -23.33 10.28 -11.64
N HIS A 55 -23.61 10.47 -12.92
CA HIS A 55 -23.58 9.40 -13.92
C HIS A 55 -22.15 8.95 -14.27
N GLU A 56 -21.20 9.88 -14.38
CA GLU A 56 -19.78 9.56 -14.63
C GLU A 56 -19.16 8.76 -13.47
N ASP A 57 -19.42 9.17 -12.22
CA ASP A 57 -18.94 8.45 -11.03
C ASP A 57 -19.62 7.07 -10.86
N ALA A 58 -20.92 6.96 -11.11
CA ALA A 58 -21.64 5.68 -11.05
C ALA A 58 -21.18 4.70 -12.15
N GLN A 59 -20.88 5.19 -13.35
CA GLN A 59 -20.38 4.37 -14.46
C GLN A 59 -18.93 3.93 -14.21
N PHE A 60 -18.07 4.84 -13.71
CA PHE A 60 -16.73 4.49 -13.24
C PHE A 60 -16.77 3.43 -12.13
N GLU A 61 -17.72 3.52 -11.19
CA GLU A 61 -17.91 2.51 -10.13
C GLU A 61 -18.33 1.14 -10.68
N ALA A 62 -19.30 1.10 -11.61
CA ALA A 62 -19.74 -0.14 -12.24
C ALA A 62 -18.59 -0.85 -12.98
N ASP A 63 -17.79 -0.09 -13.73
CA ASP A 63 -16.69 -0.64 -14.51
C ASP A 63 -15.43 -0.94 -13.67
N LEU A 64 -15.26 -0.30 -12.50
CA LEU A 64 -14.24 -0.70 -11.54
C LEU A 64 -14.61 -2.04 -10.87
N ARG A 65 -15.90 -2.27 -10.60
CA ARG A 65 -16.40 -3.56 -10.08
C ARG A 65 -16.20 -4.68 -11.10
N ARG A 66 -16.54 -4.43 -12.37
CA ARG A 66 -16.33 -5.33 -13.51
C ARG A 66 -14.86 -5.75 -13.66
N ALA A 67 -13.93 -4.79 -13.69
CA ALA A 67 -12.49 -5.06 -13.77
C ALA A 67 -11.94 -5.85 -12.57
N MET A 68 -12.51 -5.67 -11.38
CA MET A 68 -12.16 -6.48 -10.20
C MET A 68 -12.69 -7.92 -10.27
N GLU A 69 -13.79 -8.17 -10.96
CA GLU A 69 -14.32 -9.52 -11.20
C GLU A 69 -13.55 -10.23 -12.31
N GLU A 70 -13.23 -9.52 -13.39
CA GLU A 70 -12.39 -10.00 -14.49
C GLU A 70 -10.99 -10.40 -13.98
N SER A 71 -10.33 -9.54 -13.20
CA SER A 71 -9.02 -9.84 -12.59
C SER A 71 -9.06 -11.05 -11.64
N LYS A 72 -10.13 -11.24 -10.87
CA LYS A 72 -10.34 -12.45 -10.04
C LYS A 72 -10.53 -13.71 -10.91
N ALA A 73 -11.32 -13.60 -11.99
CA ALA A 73 -11.57 -14.70 -12.92
C ALA A 73 -10.34 -15.07 -13.76
N GLU A 74 -9.47 -14.10 -14.06
CA GLU A 74 -8.21 -14.30 -14.76
C GLU A 74 -7.14 -14.93 -13.86
N ALA A 75 -7.02 -14.49 -12.61
CA ALA A 75 -6.18 -15.15 -11.61
C ALA A 75 -6.58 -16.63 -11.39
N ALA A 76 -7.88 -16.93 -11.44
CA ALA A 76 -8.38 -18.30 -11.41
C ALA A 76 -8.06 -19.10 -12.69
N ARG A 77 -8.15 -18.48 -13.87
CA ARG A 77 -7.78 -19.10 -15.16
C ARG A 77 -6.29 -19.40 -15.25
N SER A 78 -5.41 -18.46 -14.87
CA SER A 78 -3.96 -18.65 -14.83
C SER A 78 -3.51 -19.78 -13.91
N ALA A 79 -4.25 -20.06 -12.83
CA ALA A 79 -4.01 -21.23 -11.97
C ALA A 79 -4.34 -22.58 -12.65
N SER A 80 -5.18 -22.59 -13.68
CA SER A 80 -5.54 -23.80 -14.44
C SER A 80 -4.65 -24.07 -15.67
N THR A 81 -4.08 -23.02 -16.29
CA THR A 81 -3.26 -23.16 -17.50
C THR A 81 -1.88 -23.77 -17.23
N ALA A 82 -1.37 -23.61 -15.99
CA ALA A 82 -0.11 -24.21 -15.54
C ALA A 82 -0.08 -25.76 -15.61
N THR A 83 -1.25 -26.41 -15.74
CA THR A 83 -1.37 -27.87 -15.81
C THR A 83 -1.24 -28.46 -17.24
N HIS A 84 -1.19 -27.64 -18.30
CA HIS A 84 -1.16 -28.14 -19.69
C HIS A 84 0.18 -27.97 -20.42
N ALA A 85 1.16 -27.28 -19.84
CA ALA A 85 2.49 -27.06 -20.43
C ALA A 85 3.44 -28.28 -20.28
N SER A 86 3.00 -29.48 -20.66
CA SER A 86 3.88 -30.67 -20.72
C SER A 86 3.46 -31.73 -21.74
N ALA A 87 2.89 -31.34 -22.89
CA ALA A 87 2.65 -32.27 -24.01
C ALA A 87 2.53 -31.57 -25.38
N SER A 88 3.65 -31.42 -26.10
CA SER A 88 3.70 -31.59 -27.57
C SER A 88 5.12 -31.37 -28.11
N SER A 89 5.64 -32.36 -28.83
CA SER A 89 6.84 -32.25 -29.65
C SER A 89 6.59 -32.94 -31.00
N THR A 90 6.73 -32.20 -32.10
CA THR A 90 6.57 -32.69 -33.48
C THR A 90 7.90 -33.20 -34.07
N PRO A 91 7.90 -34.04 -35.13
CA PRO A 91 8.97 -35.02 -35.37
C PRO A 91 9.90 -34.77 -36.58
N ALA A 92 10.83 -35.73 -36.76
CA ALA A 92 11.76 -36.00 -37.89
C ALA A 92 13.09 -35.21 -37.91
N GLY A 93 14.24 -35.81 -38.24
CA GLY A 93 14.52 -37.23 -38.54
C GLY A 93 16.01 -37.50 -38.87
N SER A 94 16.41 -38.78 -38.96
CA SER A 94 17.79 -39.31 -39.17
C SER A 94 18.82 -38.99 -38.08
N GLY A 95 19.76 -39.86 -37.69
CA GLY A 95 19.97 -41.28 -38.01
C GLY A 95 21.46 -41.65 -37.97
N VAL A 96 21.91 -42.47 -37.00
CA VAL A 96 23.12 -43.33 -36.97
C VAL A 96 23.14 -44.08 -35.62
N GLN A 97 23.67 -45.31 -35.60
CA GLN A 97 23.77 -46.19 -34.42
C GLN A 97 25.10 -45.98 -33.67
N GLU A 98 25.12 -46.11 -32.33
CA GLU A 98 26.07 -47.02 -31.65
C GLU A 98 25.74 -47.31 -30.16
N SER A 99 26.34 -48.39 -29.68
CA SER A 99 26.17 -49.18 -28.43
C SER A 99 25.99 -48.49 -27.06
N SER A 100 25.15 -49.12 -26.21
CA SER A 100 25.05 -48.91 -24.75
C SER A 100 26.09 -49.71 -23.95
N PRO A 101 26.45 -49.24 -22.73
CA PRO A 101 26.28 -50.07 -21.53
C PRO A 101 25.65 -49.31 -20.33
N PRO A 102 25.19 -50.01 -19.25
CA PRO A 102 24.22 -49.45 -18.29
C PRO A 102 24.82 -48.86 -16.98
N PRO A 103 24.11 -47.93 -16.31
CA PRO A 103 24.40 -47.51 -14.93
C PRO A 103 23.58 -48.29 -13.88
N PRO A 104 24.01 -48.30 -12.59
CA PRO A 104 23.45 -49.19 -11.56
C PRO A 104 22.20 -48.65 -10.82
N THR A 105 21.54 -49.58 -10.13
CA THR A 105 20.28 -49.45 -9.37
C THR A 105 20.32 -48.47 -8.19
N ARG A 106 19.22 -47.74 -7.97
CA ARG A 106 18.83 -47.15 -6.68
C ARG A 106 17.56 -47.85 -6.14
N PRO A 107 17.45 -48.13 -4.83
CA PRO A 107 16.21 -48.62 -4.23
C PRO A 107 15.18 -47.49 -4.06
N GLY A 108 13.89 -47.88 -4.04
CA GLY A 108 12.74 -46.95 -4.02
C GLY A 108 12.40 -46.36 -2.64
N GLY A 109 11.25 -45.70 -2.50
CA GLY A 109 10.23 -45.47 -3.53
C GLY A 109 9.29 -44.32 -3.17
N GLY A 110 8.82 -43.59 -4.18
CA GLY A 110 7.79 -42.57 -4.03
C GLY A 110 6.41 -43.15 -4.36
N PHE A 111 5.45 -43.02 -3.45
CA PHE A 111 4.03 -43.19 -3.77
C PHE A 111 3.54 -41.93 -4.50
N PRO A 112 3.07 -42.01 -5.76
CA PRO A 112 2.37 -40.90 -6.39
C PRO A 112 0.98 -40.78 -5.75
N PHE A 113 0.74 -39.66 -5.05
CA PHE A 113 -0.58 -39.35 -4.50
C PHE A 113 -1.58 -39.08 -5.63
N ASP A 114 -2.62 -39.91 -5.76
CA ASP A 114 -3.71 -39.66 -6.70
C ASP A 114 -4.57 -38.47 -6.22
N ARG A 115 -4.23 -37.30 -6.75
CA ARG A 115 -4.93 -36.04 -6.51
C ARG A 115 -6.38 -36.05 -7.02
N ALA A 116 -6.66 -36.84 -8.06
CA ALA A 116 -8.02 -36.98 -8.60
C ALA A 116 -8.89 -37.90 -7.71
N GLN A 117 -8.32 -38.94 -7.10
CA GLN A 117 -9.02 -39.77 -6.11
C GLN A 117 -9.43 -38.93 -4.89
N MET A 118 -8.52 -38.11 -4.36
CA MET A 118 -8.79 -37.30 -3.17
C MET A 118 -9.84 -36.19 -3.44
N GLU A 119 -9.86 -35.61 -4.63
CA GLU A 119 -10.87 -34.62 -5.03
C GLU A 119 -12.24 -35.26 -5.30
N ARG A 120 -12.29 -36.45 -5.92
CA ARG A 120 -13.50 -37.27 -6.01
C ARG A 120 -14.05 -37.62 -4.63
N GLU A 121 -13.18 -37.98 -3.69
CA GLU A 121 -13.60 -38.31 -2.32
C GLU A 121 -14.12 -37.08 -1.57
N ARG A 122 -13.49 -35.91 -1.75
CA ARG A 122 -13.96 -34.62 -1.22
C ARG A 122 -15.36 -34.27 -1.76
N LEU A 123 -15.57 -34.40 -3.07
CA LEU A 123 -16.85 -34.14 -3.71
C LEU A 123 -17.93 -35.18 -3.33
N ALA A 124 -17.55 -36.44 -3.13
CA ALA A 124 -18.46 -37.49 -2.65
C ALA A 124 -18.91 -37.25 -1.20
N ARG A 125 -18.02 -36.78 -0.32
CA ARG A 125 -18.40 -36.33 1.04
C ARG A 125 -19.32 -35.12 0.98
N GLN A 126 -19.06 -34.17 0.07
CA GLN A 126 -19.88 -32.97 -0.09
C GLN A 126 -21.29 -33.29 -0.62
N LYS A 127 -21.43 -34.23 -1.57
CA LYS A 127 -22.74 -34.74 -2.05
C LYS A 127 -23.52 -35.55 -1.01
N ARG A 128 -22.88 -36.18 -0.03
CA ARG A 128 -23.56 -36.91 1.05
C ARG A 128 -24.16 -36.02 2.14
N LEU A 129 -23.83 -34.72 2.17
CA LEU A 129 -24.21 -33.80 3.25
C LEU A 129 -25.31 -32.79 2.87
N ARG A 130 -25.74 -32.75 1.60
CA ARG A 130 -26.92 -32.02 1.12
C ARG A 130 -27.51 -32.67 -0.14
N PRO A 131 -28.52 -33.55 -0.03
CA PRO A 131 -29.56 -33.59 -1.04
C PRO A 131 -30.38 -32.28 -0.94
N ASP A 132 -31.19 -32.01 -1.97
CA ASP A 132 -32.27 -31.01 -1.96
C ASP A 132 -31.85 -29.53 -1.83
N ILE A 133 -31.44 -28.95 -2.97
CA ILE A 133 -31.89 -27.65 -3.51
C ILE A 133 -31.42 -27.62 -4.97
N ALA A 134 -32.33 -27.93 -5.90
CA ALA A 134 -32.18 -27.70 -7.34
C ALA A 134 -33.51 -27.98 -8.07
N GLN A 135 -34.35 -26.96 -8.26
CA GLN A 135 -35.18 -26.73 -9.46
C GLN A 135 -36.10 -25.49 -9.29
N ASP A 136 -36.34 -24.78 -10.40
CA ASP A 136 -37.14 -23.56 -10.47
C ASP A 136 -38.49 -23.79 -11.21
N THR A 137 -39.60 -23.38 -10.57
CA THR A 137 -40.84 -22.81 -11.19
C THR A 137 -41.73 -23.66 -12.13
N PRO A 138 -42.99 -23.27 -12.47
CA PRO A 138 -43.90 -22.25 -11.89
C PRO A 138 -45.36 -22.75 -11.59
N SER A 139 -46.15 -21.92 -10.87
CA SER A 139 -47.60 -21.62 -11.12
C SER A 139 -48.59 -21.66 -9.92
N ALA A 140 -49.13 -20.48 -9.59
CA ALA A 140 -50.50 -20.12 -9.17
C ALA A 140 -51.34 -20.86 -8.09
N ALA A 141 -51.85 -20.02 -7.15
CA ALA A 141 -53.21 -19.97 -6.57
C ALA A 141 -53.53 -20.60 -5.18
N ALA A 142 -54.39 -19.84 -4.45
CA ALA A 142 -55.29 -20.18 -3.33
C ALA A 142 -54.74 -20.35 -1.88
N GLU A 143 -55.02 -19.32 -1.07
CA GLU A 143 -55.79 -19.28 0.21
C GLU A 143 -55.56 -20.25 1.41
N ALA A 144 -55.58 -19.62 2.59
CA ALA A 144 -56.26 -20.00 3.85
C ALA A 144 -55.62 -20.97 4.89
N ASP A 145 -55.48 -20.38 6.10
CA ASP A 145 -55.92 -20.86 7.44
C ASP A 145 -55.31 -22.08 8.17
N GLY A 146 -55.35 -22.00 9.52
CA GLY A 146 -55.17 -23.09 10.49
C GLY A 146 -53.73 -23.23 11.02
N GLU A 147 -53.35 -22.81 12.24
CA GLU A 147 -53.81 -23.21 13.59
C GLU A 147 -53.30 -24.59 14.07
N ASP A 148 -52.55 -24.51 15.18
CA ASP A 148 -52.65 -25.33 16.39
C ASP A 148 -51.85 -26.63 16.64
N ASP A 149 -51.42 -26.68 17.92
CA ASP A 149 -51.24 -27.78 18.86
C ASP A 149 -50.00 -28.72 18.82
N ASP A 150 -49.03 -28.31 19.66
CA ASP A 150 -48.79 -28.85 21.01
C ASP A 150 -48.16 -30.24 21.30
N ASP A 151 -47.54 -30.26 22.49
CA ASP A 151 -47.38 -31.34 23.45
C ASP A 151 -46.29 -32.44 23.29
N ASP A 152 -45.16 -32.13 23.92
CA ASP A 152 -44.78 -32.66 25.26
C ASP A 152 -43.84 -33.89 25.47
N ASP A 153 -42.85 -33.58 26.33
CA ASP A 153 -42.41 -34.29 27.55
C ASP A 153 -41.28 -35.36 27.63
N ALA A 154 -40.54 -35.17 28.74
CA ALA A 154 -39.94 -36.11 29.68
C ALA A 154 -38.80 -37.10 29.30
N ASP A 155 -37.58 -36.68 29.67
CA ASP A 155 -36.61 -37.35 30.57
C ASP A 155 -36.84 -38.83 31.01
N ASP A 156 -35.79 -39.67 30.87
CA ASP A 156 -35.30 -40.48 31.99
C ASP A 156 -33.80 -40.84 31.82
N THR A 157 -33.21 -41.50 32.81
CA THR A 157 -31.89 -41.20 33.35
C THR A 157 -30.98 -42.44 33.50
N ARG A 158 -29.70 -42.20 33.90
CA ARG A 158 -28.76 -43.15 34.55
C ARG A 158 -28.16 -44.27 33.67
N SER A 159 -26.95 -44.81 33.90
CA SER A 159 -25.79 -44.44 34.74
C SER A 159 -24.56 -45.36 34.46
N ALA A 160 -23.43 -45.10 35.14
CA ALA A 160 -22.29 -46.03 35.38
C ALA A 160 -21.27 -46.24 34.22
N LYS A 161 -19.94 -46.47 34.44
CA LYS A 161 -19.11 -46.47 35.68
C LYS A 161 -17.61 -46.22 35.35
N ARG A 162 -16.90 -45.59 36.30
CA ARG A 162 -15.43 -45.41 36.38
C ARG A 162 -14.56 -46.61 35.97
N GLN A 163 -13.36 -46.32 35.45
CA GLN A 163 -12.12 -46.96 35.93
C GLN A 163 -10.93 -45.98 35.94
N ARG A 164 -10.10 -46.02 36.99
CA ARG A 164 -8.92 -45.16 37.18
C ARG A 164 -7.92 -45.87 38.09
N VAL A 165 -6.66 -46.03 37.68
CA VAL A 165 -5.54 -46.42 38.57
C VAL A 165 -4.26 -45.69 38.12
N SER A 166 -3.50 -45.16 39.08
CA SER A 166 -2.16 -44.55 38.92
C SER A 166 -1.08 -45.66 38.78
N SER A 167 0.25 -45.49 38.68
CA SER A 167 1.25 -44.39 38.78
C SER A 167 2.57 -44.93 38.13
N SER A 168 3.76 -44.31 38.07
CA SER A 168 4.33 -42.96 38.28
C SER A 168 5.81 -43.01 37.80
N SER A 169 6.49 -41.86 37.61
CA SER A 169 7.88 -41.60 38.09
C SER A 169 8.49 -40.31 37.51
N VAL A 170 9.36 -39.69 38.31
CA VAL A 170 10.21 -38.52 38.01
C VAL A 170 11.66 -38.95 38.29
N PRO A 171 12.67 -38.32 37.68
CA PRO A 171 13.66 -37.66 38.54
C PRO A 171 14.10 -36.29 38.00
N ALA A 172 14.74 -35.51 38.87
CA ALA A 172 15.24 -34.18 38.56
C ALA A 172 16.70 -33.99 39.01
N ARG A 173 17.37 -33.02 38.36
CA ARG A 173 18.42 -32.13 38.91
C ARG A 173 19.90 -32.57 38.93
N ALA A 174 20.71 -31.88 38.14
CA ALA A 174 22.03 -31.29 38.47
C ALA A 174 22.39 -30.28 37.35
N ASN A 175 22.46 -28.97 37.57
CA ASN A 175 23.58 -28.19 38.13
C ASN A 175 24.97 -28.52 37.53
N ILE A 176 25.40 -27.75 36.53
CA ILE A 176 26.81 -27.39 36.34
C ILE A 176 26.89 -25.87 36.12
N VAL A 177 27.68 -25.21 36.97
CA VAL A 177 28.10 -23.81 36.81
C VAL A 177 29.47 -23.81 36.15
N SER A 178 29.73 -22.92 35.20
CA SER A 178 31.08 -22.62 34.74
C SER A 178 31.20 -21.15 34.37
N SER A 179 31.72 -20.38 35.32
CA SER A 179 32.19 -19.02 35.13
C SER A 179 33.50 -19.03 34.32
N SER A 180 33.68 -18.03 33.46
CA SER A 180 35.00 -17.69 32.91
C SER A 180 35.06 -16.21 32.60
N THR A 181 35.35 -15.43 33.64
CA THR A 181 35.68 -14.02 33.55
C THR A 181 37.07 -13.86 32.93
N ARG A 182 37.20 -13.15 31.81
CA ARG A 182 38.48 -12.56 31.39
C ARG A 182 38.30 -11.08 31.08
N THR A 183 38.60 -10.27 32.08
CA THR A 183 38.88 -8.85 31.94
C THR A 183 40.28 -8.65 31.36
N SER A 184 40.39 -7.83 30.31
CA SER A 184 41.65 -7.19 29.92
C SER A 184 41.34 -5.82 29.30
N THR A 185 41.78 -4.78 29.98
CA THR A 185 41.66 -3.36 29.62
C THR A 185 42.63 -2.98 28.47
N PRO A 186 42.47 -1.79 27.84
CA PRO A 186 42.80 -1.62 26.43
C PRO A 186 44.25 -1.21 26.17
N VAL A 187 44.69 -1.45 24.93
CA VAL A 187 45.87 -0.82 24.33
C VAL A 187 45.42 0.01 23.13
N ALA A 188 45.79 1.29 23.10
CA ALA A 188 45.45 2.19 22.01
C ALA A 188 46.24 1.84 20.73
N GLY A 189 45.56 1.78 19.59
CA GLY A 189 46.15 1.47 18.29
C GLY A 189 45.45 2.23 17.17
N MET A 190 46.10 3.27 16.66
CA MET A 190 45.62 4.11 15.55
C MET A 190 45.17 3.25 14.36
N SER A 191 43.94 3.42 13.87
CA SER A 191 43.45 2.72 12.67
C SER A 191 42.62 3.65 11.79
N LYS A 192 42.99 3.71 10.50
CA LYS A 192 42.36 4.55 9.46
C LYS A 192 40.85 4.34 9.39
N ALA A 193 40.13 5.43 9.10
CA ALA A 193 38.74 5.36 8.67
C ALA A 193 38.63 4.55 7.36
N ALA A 194 38.07 3.34 7.46
CA ALA A 194 37.65 2.55 6.31
C ALA A 194 36.14 2.72 6.14
N SER A 195 35.72 3.10 4.93
CA SER A 195 34.30 3.13 4.56
C SER A 195 33.77 1.69 4.58
N GLY A 196 32.90 1.39 5.54
CA GLY A 196 32.38 0.05 5.77
C GLY A 196 31.28 -0.34 4.78
N SER A 197 31.65 -0.89 3.63
CA SER A 197 30.70 -1.66 2.81
C SER A 197 30.34 -2.95 3.55
N ASN A 198 29.19 -2.96 4.23
CA ASN A 198 28.82 -4.04 5.15
C ASN A 198 28.25 -5.28 4.42
N THR A 199 29.07 -5.93 3.60
CA THR A 199 28.68 -7.10 2.78
C THR A 199 28.82 -8.45 3.50
N GLY A 200 28.91 -8.46 4.84
CA GLY A 200 29.14 -9.67 5.64
C GLY A 200 27.89 -10.38 6.17
N GLU A 201 26.87 -9.65 6.64
CA GLU A 201 25.75 -10.24 7.42
C GLU A 201 24.34 -9.90 6.88
N GLY A 202 24.23 -9.17 5.77
CA GLY A 202 22.92 -8.82 5.19
C GLY A 202 22.04 -7.98 6.11
N LEU A 203 22.65 -7.10 6.93
CA LEU A 203 21.98 -6.19 7.86
C LEU A 203 21.89 -4.77 7.26
N TYR A 204 20.71 -4.15 7.34
CA TYR A 204 20.38 -2.87 6.67
C TYR A 204 20.09 -1.75 7.68
N PHE A 205 20.99 -1.52 8.64
CA PHE A 205 20.76 -0.57 9.74
C PHE A 205 20.65 0.90 9.31
N ASP A 206 21.14 1.27 8.14
CA ASP A 206 21.07 2.65 7.63
C ASP A 206 20.05 2.82 6.49
N GLY A 207 19.32 1.75 6.17
CA GLY A 207 18.25 1.72 5.17
C GLY A 207 18.76 1.65 3.73
N GLU A 208 18.16 0.78 2.91
CA GLU A 208 18.53 0.63 1.50
C GLU A 208 17.32 0.47 0.60
N LEU A 209 17.28 1.25 -0.50
CA LEU A 209 16.35 1.07 -1.61
C LEU A 209 17.11 0.41 -2.77
N ARG A 210 16.59 -0.71 -3.26
CA ARG A 210 17.11 -1.42 -4.45
C ARG A 210 15.96 -1.97 -5.30
N GLN A 211 16.22 -2.23 -6.58
CA GLN A 211 15.31 -2.97 -7.44
C GLN A 211 15.32 -4.47 -7.11
N THR A 212 14.24 -5.17 -7.46
CA THR A 212 14.17 -6.62 -7.31
C THR A 212 15.07 -7.35 -8.31
N ALA A 213 15.57 -8.51 -7.90
CA ALA A 213 16.13 -9.46 -8.84
C ALA A 213 15.07 -9.84 -9.88
N ASN A 214 15.47 -9.88 -11.15
CA ASN A 214 14.57 -10.15 -12.26
C ASN A 214 15.33 -11.04 -13.27
N LYS A 215 14.62 -11.98 -13.91
CA LYS A 215 15.19 -12.98 -14.81
C LYS A 215 15.55 -12.42 -16.20
N HIS A 216 14.85 -11.37 -16.63
CA HIS A 216 14.81 -10.91 -18.03
C HIS A 216 15.59 -9.61 -18.26
N VAL A 217 16.36 -9.17 -17.26
CA VAL A 217 17.23 -7.99 -17.37
C VAL A 217 18.40 -8.23 -18.33
N ASP A 218 18.87 -7.16 -18.94
CA ASP A 218 20.13 -7.11 -19.68
C ASP A 218 21.30 -7.19 -18.67
N PRO A 219 22.08 -8.28 -18.64
CA PRO A 219 23.14 -8.45 -17.64
C PRO A 219 24.28 -7.43 -17.78
N ALA A 220 24.42 -6.77 -18.94
CA ALA A 220 25.40 -5.70 -19.12
C ALA A 220 24.92 -4.37 -18.50
N LYS A 221 23.60 -4.20 -18.32
CA LYS A 221 22.99 -3.03 -17.67
C LYS A 221 22.73 -3.26 -16.17
N ASP A 222 22.40 -4.49 -15.76
CA ASP A 222 22.13 -4.84 -14.36
C ASP A 222 23.41 -4.97 -13.51
N THR A 223 24.06 -3.83 -13.26
CA THR A 223 25.37 -3.74 -12.60
C THR A 223 25.30 -3.42 -11.11
N LYS A 224 24.09 -3.21 -10.56
CA LYS A 224 23.86 -2.76 -9.17
C LYS A 224 23.36 -3.91 -8.28
N PRO A 225 23.61 -3.87 -6.96
CA PRO A 225 23.01 -4.83 -6.03
C PRO A 225 21.48 -4.78 -6.07
N VAL A 226 20.86 -5.96 -6.11
CA VAL A 226 19.40 -6.14 -6.14
C VAL A 226 18.91 -6.80 -4.84
N PHE A 227 17.60 -6.88 -4.65
CA PHE A 227 16.99 -7.70 -3.61
C PHE A 227 16.24 -8.92 -4.18
N ARG A 228 16.50 -10.11 -3.65
CA ARG A 228 15.59 -11.27 -3.77
C ARG A 228 14.74 -11.35 -2.51
N LEU A 229 13.52 -11.88 -2.62
CA LEU A 229 12.65 -12.12 -1.46
C LEU A 229 13.34 -13.03 -0.42
N THR A 230 14.11 -14.02 -0.87
CA THR A 230 14.91 -14.91 -0.01
C THR A 230 15.90 -14.16 0.87
N ASP A 231 16.47 -13.07 0.38
CA ASP A 231 17.53 -12.32 1.05
C ASP A 231 16.91 -11.38 2.10
N ILE A 232 15.76 -10.78 1.74
CA ILE A 232 14.94 -9.97 2.64
C ILE A 232 14.43 -10.81 3.82
N LEU A 233 13.95 -12.02 3.57
CA LEU A 233 13.47 -12.95 4.59
C LEU A 233 14.63 -13.67 5.33
N SER A 234 15.89 -13.42 5.00
CA SER A 234 17.03 -14.10 5.63
C SER A 234 17.41 -13.47 6.98
N PRO A 235 17.83 -14.26 7.99
CA PRO A 235 17.70 -15.72 8.08
C PRO A 235 16.27 -16.16 8.43
N ARG A 236 15.60 -16.87 7.52
CA ARG A 236 14.17 -17.24 7.64
C ARG A 236 13.81 -17.97 8.94
N HIS A 237 14.76 -18.77 9.43
CA HIS A 237 14.54 -19.63 10.58
C HIS A 237 14.53 -18.86 11.90
N GLU A 238 15.04 -17.62 11.93
CA GLU A 238 15.02 -16.74 13.09
C GLU A 238 13.77 -15.83 13.15
N ILE A 239 12.92 -15.82 12.12
CA ILE A 239 11.70 -15.00 12.14
C ILE A 239 10.75 -15.58 13.21
N ALA A 240 10.57 -14.81 14.28
CA ALA A 240 9.74 -15.14 15.43
C ALA A 240 8.27 -14.73 15.23
N PHE A 241 8.03 -13.67 14.45
CA PHE A 241 6.70 -13.17 14.10
C PHE A 241 6.80 -12.29 12.85
N ALA A 242 5.74 -12.22 12.05
CA ALA A 242 5.64 -11.25 10.97
C ALA A 242 4.25 -10.60 10.86
N VAL A 243 4.21 -9.34 10.43
CA VAL A 243 3.02 -8.70 9.86
C VAL A 243 3.33 -8.40 8.41
N VAL A 244 2.52 -8.90 7.48
CA VAL A 244 2.73 -8.75 6.03
C VAL A 244 1.46 -8.24 5.36
N SER A 245 1.61 -7.53 4.25
CA SER A 245 0.50 -7.06 3.43
C SER A 245 0.91 -6.95 1.96
N ALA A 246 -0.01 -7.28 1.06
CA ALA A 246 0.04 -7.02 -0.38
C ALA A 246 -1.37 -7.17 -0.97
N TYR A 247 -1.59 -6.57 -2.14
CA TYR A 247 -2.87 -6.66 -2.86
C TYR A 247 -3.16 -8.08 -3.34
N VAL A 248 -2.18 -8.73 -3.98
CA VAL A 248 -2.23 -10.16 -4.36
C VAL A 248 -1.20 -10.95 -3.55
N ILE A 249 -1.63 -12.09 -3.00
CA ILE A 249 -0.78 -13.02 -2.25
C ILE A 249 -1.09 -14.45 -2.70
N ASN A 250 -0.09 -15.14 -3.26
CA ASN A 250 -0.14 -16.59 -3.43
C ASN A 250 0.20 -17.22 -2.07
N LEU A 251 -0.82 -17.47 -1.25
CA LEU A 251 -0.64 -17.94 0.13
C LEU A 251 0.18 -19.24 0.23
N PRO A 252 -0.08 -20.32 -0.54
CA PRO A 252 0.77 -21.52 -0.51
C PRO A 252 2.24 -21.26 -0.84
N TRP A 253 2.52 -20.43 -1.86
CA TRP A 253 3.89 -20.06 -2.22
C TRP A 253 4.56 -19.24 -1.11
N PHE A 254 3.89 -18.18 -0.63
CA PHE A 254 4.48 -17.30 0.37
C PHE A 254 4.67 -17.98 1.73
N TYR A 255 3.75 -18.90 2.11
CA TYR A 255 3.88 -19.74 3.30
C TYR A 255 5.15 -20.62 3.28
N SER A 256 5.59 -21.07 2.10
CA SER A 256 6.76 -21.93 1.97
C SER A 256 8.10 -21.29 2.38
N PHE A 257 8.16 -19.97 2.50
CA PHE A 257 9.35 -19.26 2.99
C PHE A 257 9.47 -19.23 4.52
N PHE A 258 8.40 -19.49 5.26
CA PHE A 258 8.36 -19.43 6.72
C PHE A 258 8.43 -20.83 7.34
N ASN A 259 8.86 -20.90 8.61
CA ASN A 259 8.66 -22.10 9.41
C ASN A 259 7.17 -22.25 9.76
N ARG A 260 6.69 -23.48 9.90
CA ARG A 260 5.26 -23.76 10.17
C ARG A 260 4.78 -23.21 11.51
N GLU A 261 5.70 -23.07 12.45
CA GLU A 261 5.49 -22.58 13.81
C GLU A 261 5.51 -21.04 13.90
N THR A 262 5.99 -20.33 12.86
CA THR A 262 6.09 -18.87 12.89
C THR A 262 4.71 -18.23 12.74
N PRO A 263 4.21 -17.48 13.75
CA PRO A 263 2.97 -16.74 13.63
C PRO A 263 3.09 -15.58 12.63
N VAL A 264 2.06 -15.38 11.82
CA VAL A 264 2.00 -14.30 10.83
C VAL A 264 0.62 -13.65 10.80
N VAL A 265 0.57 -12.31 10.80
CA VAL A 265 -0.63 -11.54 10.44
C VAL A 265 -0.53 -11.13 8.97
N VAL A 266 -1.53 -11.48 8.17
CA VAL A 266 -1.62 -11.16 6.74
C VAL A 266 -2.74 -10.15 6.51
N ALA A 267 -2.40 -8.87 6.33
CA ALA A 267 -3.37 -7.82 6.02
C ALA A 267 -3.64 -7.78 4.50
N THR A 268 -4.89 -8.04 4.11
CA THR A 268 -5.35 -7.98 2.70
C THR A 268 -6.72 -7.30 2.63
N GLN A 269 -7.38 -7.31 1.46
CA GLN A 269 -8.80 -6.94 1.34
C GLN A 269 -9.77 -8.14 1.54
N ASP A 270 -11.03 -7.83 1.87
CA ASP A 270 -12.19 -8.71 1.73
C ASP A 270 -12.95 -8.36 0.43
N PRO A 271 -13.51 -9.33 -0.32
CA PRO A 271 -14.21 -9.06 -1.58
C PRO A 271 -15.39 -8.07 -1.49
N HIS A 272 -16.01 -7.91 -0.32
CA HIS A 272 -17.14 -7.01 -0.08
C HIS A 272 -16.73 -5.74 0.69
N GLY A 273 -15.44 -5.58 1.00
CA GLY A 273 -14.94 -4.48 1.82
C GLY A 273 -15.23 -4.59 3.32
N ASN A 274 -15.64 -5.76 3.81
CA ASN A 274 -15.91 -5.95 5.23
C ASN A 274 -14.61 -6.07 6.06
N GLU A 275 -14.65 -5.55 7.28
CA GLU A 275 -13.63 -5.81 8.29
C GLU A 275 -13.76 -7.25 8.78
N THR A 276 -12.71 -8.06 8.66
CA THR A 276 -12.74 -9.49 9.03
C THR A 276 -11.42 -9.97 9.63
N ILE A 277 -11.50 -10.96 10.51
CA ILE A 277 -10.38 -11.72 11.06
C ILE A 277 -10.64 -13.20 10.77
N LYS A 278 -9.72 -13.88 10.08
CA LYS A 278 -9.89 -15.28 9.64
C LYS A 278 -8.56 -16.03 9.76
N GLU A 279 -8.58 -17.23 10.33
CA GLU A 279 -7.43 -18.14 10.22
C GLU A 279 -7.38 -18.67 8.79
N VAL A 280 -6.22 -18.58 8.13
CA VAL A 280 -6.08 -18.99 6.71
C VAL A 280 -5.11 -20.14 6.49
N LEU A 281 -4.08 -20.23 7.34
CA LEU A 281 -3.09 -21.31 7.39
C LEU A 281 -2.67 -21.50 8.86
N PRO A 282 -2.02 -22.62 9.24
CA PRO A 282 -1.56 -22.82 10.62
C PRO A 282 -0.68 -21.65 11.10
N ASN A 283 -1.04 -21.08 12.25
CA ASN A 283 -0.44 -19.88 12.87
C ASN A 283 -0.59 -18.57 12.06
N TRP A 284 -1.39 -18.55 10.98
CA TRP A 284 -1.54 -17.39 10.10
C TRP A 284 -2.95 -16.80 10.17
N ILE A 285 -3.05 -15.58 10.69
CA ILE A 285 -4.29 -14.81 10.77
C ILE A 285 -4.34 -13.82 9.60
N LYS A 286 -5.31 -14.01 8.70
CA LYS A 286 -5.71 -12.96 7.75
C LYS A 286 -6.53 -11.91 8.48
N THR A 287 -6.21 -10.64 8.23
CA THR A 287 -7.03 -9.49 8.61
C THR A 287 -7.41 -8.67 7.38
N THR A 288 -8.58 -8.04 7.42
CA THR A 288 -9.04 -7.10 6.38
C THR A 288 -9.56 -5.82 7.00
N PRO A 289 -9.24 -4.63 6.44
CA PRO A 289 -9.84 -3.37 6.85
C PRO A 289 -11.24 -3.19 6.27
N PHE A 290 -12.00 -2.26 6.85
CA PHE A 290 -13.24 -1.78 6.25
C PHE A 290 -12.98 -0.90 5.01
N LEU A 291 -13.73 -1.15 3.93
CA LEU A 291 -13.82 -0.34 2.72
C LEU A 291 -15.29 0.02 2.49
N ARG A 292 -15.62 1.32 2.52
CA ARG A 292 -17.01 1.79 2.51
C ARG A 292 -17.75 1.37 1.22
N GLY A 293 -18.68 0.43 1.35
CA GLY A 293 -19.46 -0.11 0.24
C GLY A 293 -18.64 -1.00 -0.70
N GLY A 294 -17.54 -1.61 -0.23
CA GLY A 294 -16.65 -2.41 -1.07
C GLY A 294 -15.82 -1.61 -2.09
N ARG A 295 -15.84 -0.27 -2.01
CA ARG A 295 -15.15 0.61 -2.95
C ARG A 295 -13.68 0.82 -2.57
N GLY A 296 -12.82 0.80 -3.57
CA GLY A 296 -11.36 0.89 -3.42
C GLY A 296 -10.69 -0.45 -3.14
N CYS A 297 -9.43 -0.42 -2.74
CA CYS A 297 -8.65 -1.62 -2.47
C CYS A 297 -7.67 -1.47 -1.30
N GLN A 298 -7.25 -2.60 -0.74
CA GLN A 298 -6.12 -2.65 0.19
C GLN A 298 -4.87 -3.02 -0.61
N HIS A 299 -4.02 -2.02 -0.90
CA HIS A 299 -2.96 -2.13 -1.91
C HIS A 299 -1.54 -1.93 -1.33
N MET A 300 -1.41 -1.63 -0.03
CA MET A 300 -0.14 -1.57 0.70
C MET A 300 0.68 -2.86 0.54
N LYS A 301 2.00 -2.73 0.36
CA LYS A 301 2.92 -3.86 0.11
C LYS A 301 4.10 -3.77 1.07
N VAL A 302 3.96 -4.39 2.23
CA VAL A 302 4.79 -4.10 3.41
C VAL A 302 5.03 -5.35 4.25
N MET A 303 6.20 -5.44 4.89
CA MET A 303 6.53 -6.48 5.88
C MET A 303 7.16 -5.86 7.13
N LEU A 304 6.69 -6.28 8.29
CA LEU A 304 7.38 -6.15 9.58
C LEU A 304 7.83 -7.56 9.98
N LEU A 305 9.13 -7.83 9.98
CA LEU A 305 9.70 -9.12 10.31
C LEU A 305 10.44 -9.02 11.64
N PHE A 306 9.95 -9.71 12.66
CA PHE A 306 10.52 -9.68 14.01
C PHE A 306 11.39 -10.92 14.21
N TYR A 307 12.69 -10.72 14.43
CA TYR A 307 13.67 -11.79 14.59
C TYR A 307 13.84 -12.18 16.07
N ARG A 308 14.21 -13.43 16.34
CA ARG A 308 14.52 -13.92 17.71
C ARG A 308 15.68 -13.17 18.38
N THR A 309 16.55 -12.53 17.60
CA THR A 309 17.59 -11.60 18.05
C THR A 309 17.04 -10.27 18.60
N GLY A 310 15.72 -10.06 18.54
CA GLY A 310 15.04 -8.83 18.95
C GLY A 310 14.95 -7.76 17.86
N ARG A 311 15.78 -7.85 16.82
CA ARG A 311 15.77 -6.95 15.64
C ARG A 311 14.41 -7.00 14.92
N LEU A 312 13.92 -5.84 14.51
CA LEU A 312 12.83 -5.67 13.56
C LEU A 312 13.42 -5.33 12.18
N ARG A 313 12.95 -5.98 11.13
CA ARG A 313 13.14 -5.54 9.74
C ARG A 313 11.85 -4.95 9.21
N VAL A 314 11.91 -3.72 8.73
CA VAL A 314 10.82 -3.04 8.00
C VAL A 314 11.12 -3.13 6.51
N VAL A 315 10.13 -3.56 5.73
CA VAL A 315 10.21 -3.69 4.27
C VAL A 315 9.03 -2.95 3.66
N VAL A 316 9.27 -1.97 2.80
CA VAL A 316 8.25 -1.29 2.00
C VAL A 316 8.57 -1.54 0.54
N SER A 317 7.61 -2.03 -0.23
CA SER A 317 7.84 -2.55 -1.57
C SER A 317 6.75 -2.13 -2.56
N THR A 318 7.04 -2.26 -3.85
CA THR A 318 6.05 -2.11 -4.93
C THR A 318 5.47 -3.46 -5.37
N ALA A 319 6.03 -4.57 -4.88
CA ALA A 319 5.78 -5.95 -5.30
C ALA A 319 4.60 -6.64 -4.57
N ASN A 320 3.75 -7.35 -5.31
CA ASN A 320 2.83 -8.33 -4.73
C ASN A 320 3.59 -9.56 -4.19
N LEU A 321 2.91 -10.41 -3.40
CA LEU A 321 3.51 -11.64 -2.87
C LEU A 321 3.13 -12.84 -3.75
N ILE A 322 3.60 -12.78 -5.00
CA ILE A 322 3.48 -13.82 -6.02
C ILE A 322 4.82 -13.98 -6.76
N GLU A 323 5.08 -15.14 -7.36
CA GLU A 323 6.34 -15.42 -8.07
C GLU A 323 6.68 -14.37 -9.15
N TYR A 324 5.67 -13.97 -9.94
CA TYR A 324 5.82 -13.04 -11.07
C TYR A 324 6.47 -11.71 -10.64
N ASP A 325 5.95 -11.09 -9.58
CA ASP A 325 6.43 -9.82 -9.00
C ASP A 325 7.89 -9.87 -8.48
N TRP A 326 8.42 -11.06 -8.21
CA TRP A 326 9.78 -11.27 -7.69
C TRP A 326 10.71 -12.02 -8.66
N ARG A 327 10.25 -12.27 -9.90
CA ARG A 327 11.01 -13.01 -10.93
C ARG A 327 10.97 -12.32 -12.29
N ASP A 328 9.80 -11.86 -12.72
CA ASP A 328 9.52 -11.57 -14.12
C ASP A 328 9.30 -10.07 -14.40
N ILE A 329 8.72 -9.33 -13.45
CA ILE A 329 8.48 -7.89 -13.57
C ILE A 329 9.35 -7.09 -12.58
N GLU A 330 9.77 -5.89 -12.96
CA GLU A 330 10.69 -5.08 -12.16
C GLU A 330 9.95 -4.29 -11.07
N ASN A 331 10.31 -4.56 -9.82
CA ASN A 331 9.79 -3.90 -8.63
C ASN A 331 10.92 -3.20 -7.85
N SER A 332 10.56 -2.33 -6.92
CA SER A 332 11.48 -1.60 -6.04
C SER A 332 11.15 -1.89 -4.58
N VAL A 333 12.18 -2.02 -3.75
CA VAL A 333 12.02 -2.38 -2.33
C VAL A 333 12.98 -1.57 -1.46
N TRP A 334 12.42 -0.90 -0.45
CA TRP A 334 13.17 -0.32 0.67
C TRP A 334 13.19 -1.29 1.85
N VAL A 335 14.38 -1.58 2.37
CA VAL A 335 14.60 -2.46 3.54
C VAL A 335 15.40 -1.70 4.59
N GLN A 336 14.95 -1.78 5.85
CA GLN A 336 15.57 -1.15 6.99
C GLN A 336 15.54 -2.08 8.20
N ASP A 337 16.69 -2.32 8.82
CA ASP A 337 16.79 -3.01 10.10
C ASP A 337 16.78 -2.01 11.25
N VAL A 338 16.04 -2.35 12.30
CA VAL A 338 15.79 -1.52 13.49
C VAL A 338 16.13 -2.35 14.74
N PRO A 339 17.11 -1.93 15.56
CA PRO A 339 17.51 -2.69 16.73
C PRO A 339 16.47 -2.59 17.86
N LEU A 340 16.46 -3.60 18.74
CA LEU A 340 15.69 -3.55 19.98
C LEU A 340 16.37 -2.59 20.96
N ARG A 341 15.59 -1.78 21.68
CA ARG A 341 16.10 -0.93 22.76
C ARG A 341 16.50 -1.79 23.98
N PRO A 342 17.57 -1.44 24.72
CA PRO A 342 17.90 -2.09 25.99
C PRO A 342 16.79 -2.00 27.04
N ALA A 343 16.02 -0.90 27.02
CA ALA A 343 14.83 -0.70 27.85
C ALA A 343 13.74 0.00 27.04
N PRO A 344 12.44 -0.30 27.26
CA PRO A 344 11.36 0.42 26.59
C PRO A 344 11.29 1.89 27.01
N ILE A 345 10.95 2.79 26.08
CA ILE A 345 10.62 4.19 26.38
C ILE A 345 9.13 4.37 26.68
N ALA A 346 8.76 5.43 27.40
CA ALA A 346 7.36 5.77 27.64
C ALA A 346 6.61 6.03 26.31
N HIS A 347 5.30 5.75 26.31
CA HIS A 347 4.45 6.09 25.19
C HIS A 347 4.23 7.61 25.16
N ASP A 348 4.51 8.22 24.00
CA ASP A 348 4.29 9.64 23.76
C ASP A 348 3.09 9.80 22.82
N ALA A 349 1.98 10.28 23.38
CA ALA A 349 0.73 10.50 22.67
C ALA A 349 0.78 11.69 21.69
N LYS A 350 1.83 12.52 21.74
CA LYS A 350 2.03 13.69 20.86
C LYS A 350 3.05 13.44 19.75
N ALA A 351 3.69 12.26 19.70
CA ALA A 351 4.65 11.92 18.68
C ALA A 351 4.04 11.97 17.26
N SER A 352 4.84 12.40 16.28
CA SER A 352 4.45 12.47 14.86
C SER A 352 5.53 11.86 13.96
N ASP A 353 6.24 10.86 14.49
CA ASP A 353 7.38 10.19 13.86
C ASP A 353 6.99 8.93 13.06
N PHE A 354 7.97 8.36 12.34
CA PHE A 354 7.80 7.15 11.52
C PHE A 354 7.04 6.02 12.25
N PRO A 355 7.43 5.55 13.46
CA PRO A 355 6.72 4.47 14.13
C PRO A 355 5.31 4.86 14.58
N THR A 356 5.05 6.15 14.87
CA THR A 356 3.68 6.62 15.19
C THR A 356 2.78 6.62 13.95
N ALA A 357 3.29 7.06 12.80
CA ALA A 357 2.60 6.92 11.52
C ALA A 357 2.32 5.44 11.19
N PHE A 358 3.30 4.56 11.43
CA PHE A 358 3.14 3.12 11.22
C PHE A 358 2.12 2.49 12.17
N THR A 359 2.07 2.94 13.43
CA THR A 359 1.06 2.52 14.42
C THR A 359 -0.35 2.87 13.95
N ARG A 360 -0.55 4.07 13.36
CA ARG A 360 -1.82 4.46 12.74
C ARG A 360 -2.20 3.54 11.58
N VAL A 361 -1.24 3.16 10.73
CA VAL A 361 -1.45 2.19 9.64
C VAL A 361 -1.87 0.83 10.18
N LEU A 362 -1.15 0.25 11.15
CA LEU A 362 -1.49 -1.05 11.74
C LEU A 362 -2.89 -1.08 12.38
N ARG A 363 -3.31 0.02 13.02
CA ARG A 363 -4.68 0.16 13.53
C ARG A 363 -5.69 0.17 12.39
N ALA A 364 -5.43 0.94 11.33
CA ALA A 364 -6.34 1.08 10.20
C ALA A 364 -6.45 -0.19 9.33
N VAL A 365 -5.40 -1.01 9.24
CA VAL A 365 -5.43 -2.34 8.59
C VAL A 365 -5.81 -3.48 9.54
N ASN A 366 -6.52 -3.17 10.64
CA ASN A 366 -7.13 -4.15 11.54
C ASN A 366 -6.16 -5.19 12.12
N VAL A 367 -4.91 -4.78 12.41
CA VAL A 367 -3.89 -5.69 13.00
C VAL A 367 -4.10 -5.90 14.50
N VAL A 368 -4.76 -4.97 15.21
CA VAL A 368 -4.97 -5.07 16.66
C VAL A 368 -5.80 -6.32 17.05
N PRO A 369 -6.99 -6.58 16.46
CA PRO A 369 -7.72 -7.84 16.70
C PRO A 369 -6.96 -9.08 16.23
N ALA A 370 -6.17 -9.00 15.15
CA ALA A 370 -5.36 -10.14 14.69
C ALA A 370 -4.28 -10.55 15.71
N LEU A 371 -3.63 -9.58 16.36
CA LEU A 371 -2.70 -9.83 17.47
C LEU A 371 -3.41 -10.47 18.67
N LEU A 372 -4.60 -9.99 19.03
CA LEU A 372 -5.40 -10.56 20.12
C LEU A 372 -5.83 -12.02 19.84
N THR A 373 -6.18 -12.33 18.58
CA THR A 373 -6.49 -13.71 18.17
C THR A 373 -5.25 -14.61 18.25
N LEU A 374 -4.09 -14.16 17.75
CA LEU A 374 -2.84 -14.95 17.89
C LEU A 374 -2.50 -15.25 19.36
N ILE A 375 -2.59 -14.25 20.24
CA ILE A 375 -2.34 -14.42 21.68
C ILE A 375 -3.31 -15.43 22.29
N ARG A 376 -4.61 -15.36 21.95
CA ARG A 376 -5.62 -16.33 22.39
C ARG A 376 -5.32 -17.75 21.90
N ASN A 377 -4.74 -17.87 20.71
CA ASN A 377 -4.35 -19.14 20.10
C ASN A 377 -2.99 -19.69 20.61
N GLY A 378 -2.53 -19.23 21.78
CA GLY A 378 -1.33 -19.72 22.46
C GLY A 378 -0.03 -18.98 22.12
N HIS A 379 -0.06 -17.96 21.25
CA HIS A 379 1.11 -17.12 20.95
C HIS A 379 1.28 -15.99 21.98
N GLU A 380 1.34 -16.33 23.26
CA GLU A 380 1.48 -15.33 24.34
C GLU A 380 2.78 -14.52 24.25
N ASN A 381 3.83 -15.10 23.68
CA ASN A 381 5.19 -14.53 23.62
C ASN A 381 5.53 -13.88 22.28
N LEU A 382 4.53 -13.31 21.57
CA LEU A 382 4.78 -12.50 20.39
C LEU A 382 5.77 -11.35 20.67
N PRO A 383 6.75 -11.09 19.78
CA PRO A 383 7.62 -9.93 19.86
C PRO A 383 6.84 -8.61 19.93
N LEU A 384 5.78 -8.45 19.14
CA LEU A 384 4.86 -7.31 19.17
C LEU A 384 3.52 -7.78 19.77
N ARG A 385 3.19 -7.35 20.99
CA ARG A 385 1.91 -7.70 21.65
C ARG A 385 0.86 -6.62 21.43
N ARG A 386 1.27 -5.35 21.47
CA ARG A 386 0.44 -4.17 21.17
C ARG A 386 1.13 -3.36 20.08
N ILE A 387 0.37 -2.65 19.25
CA ILE A 387 0.95 -1.85 18.16
C ILE A 387 1.77 -0.66 18.69
N GLU A 388 1.42 -0.14 19.87
CA GLU A 388 2.14 0.91 20.59
C GLU A 388 3.53 0.44 21.08
N ASP A 389 3.75 -0.88 21.20
CA ASP A 389 5.05 -1.44 21.55
C ASP A 389 6.10 -1.19 20.45
N LEU A 390 5.66 -0.94 19.20
CA LEU A 390 6.54 -0.66 18.06
C LEU A 390 7.45 0.54 18.35
N ARG A 391 6.87 1.67 18.80
CA ARG A 391 7.64 2.87 19.15
C ARG A 391 8.42 2.71 20.45
N SER A 392 7.82 2.06 21.45
CA SER A 392 8.42 1.99 22.79
C SER A 392 9.62 1.05 22.85
N ARG A 393 9.66 -0.03 22.05
CA ARG A 393 10.67 -1.09 22.15
C ARG A 393 11.76 -1.09 21.07
N TRP A 394 11.53 -0.50 19.90
CA TRP A 394 12.52 -0.48 18.82
C TRP A 394 13.12 0.91 18.62
N ASP A 395 14.40 0.97 18.24
CA ASP A 395 15.09 2.24 18.05
C ASP A 395 15.11 2.71 16.60
N PHE A 396 14.11 3.51 16.25
CA PHE A 396 13.98 4.15 14.95
C PHE A 396 14.94 5.33 14.73
N SER A 397 15.90 5.58 15.63
CA SER A 397 16.87 6.71 15.55
C SER A 397 17.65 6.79 14.23
N LYS A 398 17.92 5.65 13.58
CA LYS A 398 18.58 5.58 12.27
C LYS A 398 17.65 5.75 11.06
N VAL A 399 16.33 5.72 11.25
CA VAL A 399 15.36 5.78 10.14
C VAL A 399 15.22 7.21 9.64
N LYS A 400 15.82 7.49 8.48
CA LYS A 400 15.91 8.83 7.86
C LYS A 400 14.82 9.10 6.81
N VAL A 401 13.87 8.16 6.64
CA VAL A 401 12.76 8.27 5.69
C VAL A 401 11.47 8.62 6.43
N ALA A 402 10.58 9.39 5.80
CA ALA A 402 9.22 9.57 6.31
C ALA A 402 8.28 8.50 5.75
N LEU A 403 7.31 8.06 6.55
CA LEU A 403 6.27 7.13 6.13
C LEU A 403 5.08 7.91 5.54
N VAL A 404 4.74 7.64 4.28
CA VAL A 404 3.59 8.26 3.61
C VAL A 404 2.54 7.19 3.37
N ALA A 405 1.38 7.35 4.02
CA ALA A 405 0.28 6.40 3.97
C ALA A 405 -0.97 7.06 3.38
N SER A 406 -1.77 6.29 2.65
CA SER A 406 -3.18 6.61 2.39
C SER A 406 -4.05 5.60 3.12
N LEU A 407 -5.06 6.11 3.82
CA LEU A 407 -6.05 5.31 4.55
C LEU A 407 -7.41 5.58 3.89
N ALA A 408 -8.10 4.54 3.45
CA ALA A 408 -9.41 4.70 2.80
C ALA A 408 -10.44 5.33 3.75
N GLY A 409 -11.25 6.24 3.23
CA GLY A 409 -12.29 6.93 3.98
C GLY A 409 -12.39 8.43 3.70
N LYS A 410 -13.32 9.07 4.42
CA LYS A 410 -13.50 10.52 4.49
C LYS A 410 -12.78 11.05 5.73
N HIS A 411 -11.81 11.93 5.54
CA HIS A 411 -11.01 12.53 6.61
C HIS A 411 -11.39 14.00 6.76
N GLU A 412 -11.98 14.36 7.89
CA GLU A 412 -12.52 15.70 8.16
C GLU A 412 -11.66 16.44 9.18
N GLY A 413 -11.36 17.71 8.89
CA GLY A 413 -10.54 18.59 9.74
C GLY A 413 -9.03 18.36 9.59
N TRP A 414 -8.25 19.44 9.69
CA TRP A 414 -6.79 19.42 9.51
C TRP A 414 -6.06 18.30 10.27
N PRO A 415 -6.36 18.00 11.57
CA PRO A 415 -5.66 16.95 12.31
C PRO A 415 -5.76 15.54 11.70
N LYS A 416 -6.79 15.26 10.88
CA LYS A 416 -6.90 14.00 10.13
C LYS A 416 -6.39 14.15 8.70
N VAL A 417 -6.74 15.26 8.03
CA VAL A 417 -6.37 15.55 6.64
C VAL A 417 -4.86 15.52 6.43
N ILE A 418 -4.04 16.13 7.31
CA ILE A 418 -2.57 16.18 7.12
C ILE A 418 -1.83 14.85 7.42
N LEU A 419 -2.55 13.78 7.78
CA LEU A 419 -1.96 12.52 8.22
C LEU A 419 -2.07 11.38 7.19
N THR A 420 -2.60 11.66 6.01
CA THR A 420 -2.91 10.65 4.98
C THR A 420 -2.89 11.27 3.58
N GLY A 421 -2.67 10.48 2.53
CA GLY A 421 -2.76 10.96 1.14
C GLY A 421 -1.71 11.98 0.73
N HIS A 422 -2.03 12.82 -0.26
CA HIS A 422 -1.12 13.85 -0.78
C HIS A 422 -0.81 14.94 0.25
N THR A 423 -1.74 15.26 1.14
CA THR A 423 -1.51 16.16 2.30
C THR A 423 -0.62 15.51 3.36
N GLY A 424 -0.63 14.17 3.49
CA GLY A 424 0.36 13.43 4.26
C GLY A 424 1.77 13.52 3.65
N LEU A 425 1.88 13.44 2.31
CA LEU A 425 3.14 13.70 1.58
C LEU A 425 3.62 15.15 1.78
N MET A 426 2.72 16.12 1.66
CA MET A 426 2.98 17.54 1.92
C MET A 426 3.55 17.75 3.33
N LYS A 427 2.91 17.19 4.36
CA LYS A 427 3.41 17.28 5.74
C LYS A 427 4.79 16.64 5.87
N ALA A 428 5.01 15.46 5.29
CA ALA A 428 6.31 14.79 5.32
C ALA A 428 7.42 15.62 4.63
N LEU A 429 7.12 16.29 3.51
CA LEU A 429 8.05 17.21 2.85
C LEU A 429 8.37 18.43 3.73
N GLN A 430 7.39 18.96 4.47
CA GLN A 430 7.59 20.04 5.43
C GLN A 430 8.44 19.59 6.63
N ASP A 431 8.10 18.46 7.25
CA ASP A 431 8.83 17.89 8.41
C ASP A 431 10.30 17.59 8.08
N MET A 432 10.61 17.26 6.82
CA MET A 432 11.96 16.94 6.34
C MET A 432 12.70 18.14 5.72
N ASN A 433 12.11 19.35 5.70
CA ASN A 433 12.64 20.55 5.03
C ASN A 433 12.93 20.37 3.52
N LEU A 434 12.05 19.68 2.79
CA LEU A 434 12.20 19.34 1.37
C LEU A 434 11.29 20.19 0.46
N ARG A 435 11.15 21.47 0.78
CA ARG A 435 10.52 22.47 -0.11
C ARG A 435 11.53 22.94 -1.17
N PRO A 436 11.10 23.32 -2.38
CA PRO A 436 11.97 23.97 -3.36
C PRO A 436 12.63 25.23 -2.76
N PRO A 437 13.96 25.39 -2.86
CA PRO A 437 14.64 26.62 -2.46
C PRO A 437 14.16 27.85 -3.24
N ALA A 438 14.40 29.05 -2.67
CA ALA A 438 14.12 30.29 -3.37
C ALA A 438 14.83 30.34 -4.74
N GLY A 439 14.12 30.80 -5.78
CA GLY A 439 14.62 30.81 -7.16
C GLY A 439 14.58 29.45 -7.88
N LYS A 440 14.19 28.35 -7.23
CA LYS A 440 14.05 27.02 -7.85
C LYS A 440 12.60 26.61 -8.02
N GLU A 441 12.34 25.85 -9.09
CA GLU A 441 11.05 25.23 -9.41
C GLU A 441 11.15 23.69 -9.27
N LEU A 442 10.03 23.06 -8.91
CA LEU A 442 9.92 21.61 -8.81
C LEU A 442 9.59 21.00 -10.17
N GLN A 443 10.43 20.10 -10.68
CA GLN A 443 10.06 19.20 -11.77
C GLN A 443 9.73 17.81 -11.22
N LEU A 444 8.51 17.33 -11.50
CA LEU A 444 8.07 15.99 -11.13
C LEU A 444 8.27 14.95 -12.25
N GLU A 445 8.78 13.79 -11.89
CA GLU A 445 8.73 12.55 -12.66
C GLU A 445 7.90 11.53 -11.86
N CYS A 446 6.63 11.35 -12.27
CA CYS A 446 5.69 10.43 -11.64
C CYS A 446 5.66 9.12 -12.44
N GLN A 447 6.32 8.08 -11.94
CA GLN A 447 6.22 6.74 -12.50
C GLN A 447 4.88 6.10 -12.12
N LEU A 448 4.00 5.94 -13.10
CA LEU A 448 2.96 4.93 -13.03
C LEU A 448 3.59 3.58 -13.34
N ALA A 449 3.64 2.71 -12.34
CA ALA A 449 3.37 1.32 -12.66
C ALA A 449 1.87 1.21 -12.89
N GLN A 450 1.43 0.69 -14.03
CA GLN A 450 1.36 -0.76 -14.17
C GLN A 450 0.69 -1.35 -12.90
N GLY A 451 -0.61 -1.16 -12.71
CA GLY A 451 -1.32 -1.86 -11.62
C GLY A 451 -2.75 -1.38 -11.31
N SER A 452 -3.12 -0.17 -11.72
CA SER A 452 -4.50 0.31 -11.68
C SER A 452 -4.71 1.32 -12.79
N SER A 453 -5.97 1.56 -13.17
CA SER A 453 -6.32 2.52 -14.22
C SER A 453 -5.55 3.83 -14.03
N ILE A 454 -5.03 4.36 -15.14
CA ILE A 454 -4.66 5.76 -15.27
C ILE A 454 -5.69 6.65 -14.53
N GLY A 455 -5.24 7.69 -13.83
CA GLY A 455 -6.14 8.58 -13.08
C GLY A 455 -6.89 9.54 -14.00
N ALA A 456 -8.11 9.94 -13.65
CA ALA A 456 -8.81 11.03 -14.33
C ALA A 456 -8.10 12.35 -14.04
N TYR A 457 -7.04 12.64 -14.80
CA TYR A 457 -6.17 13.79 -14.58
C TYR A 457 -6.88 15.07 -15.04
N THR A 458 -7.58 15.71 -14.10
CA THR A 458 -8.07 17.08 -14.26
C THR A 458 -6.95 18.07 -13.93
N THR A 459 -6.98 19.26 -14.53
CA THR A 459 -6.04 20.34 -14.16
C THR A 459 -6.15 20.69 -12.67
N GLN A 460 -7.35 20.68 -12.10
CA GLN A 460 -7.62 20.94 -10.69
C GLN A 460 -6.87 19.95 -9.77
N TRP A 461 -7.17 18.65 -9.86
CA TRP A 461 -6.53 17.65 -8.99
C TRP A 461 -5.02 17.57 -9.19
N THR A 462 -4.58 17.77 -10.43
CA THR A 462 -3.15 17.73 -10.76
C THR A 462 -2.38 18.90 -10.16
N ASN A 463 -2.96 20.10 -10.11
CA ASN A 463 -2.37 21.25 -9.41
C ASN A 463 -2.44 21.12 -7.88
N GLU A 464 -3.55 20.60 -7.34
CA GLU A 464 -3.70 20.28 -5.91
C GLU A 464 -2.61 19.32 -5.40
N PHE A 465 -2.39 18.25 -6.16
CA PHE A 465 -1.30 17.31 -5.91
C PHE A 465 0.06 18.01 -6.03
N TYR A 466 0.26 18.83 -7.08
CA TYR A 466 1.53 19.52 -7.31
C TYR A 466 1.90 20.50 -6.18
N CYS A 467 0.96 21.34 -5.70
CA CYS A 467 1.17 22.18 -4.51
C CYS A 467 1.58 21.34 -3.28
N SER A 468 0.90 20.21 -3.08
CA SER A 468 1.24 19.27 -2.01
C SER A 468 2.67 18.71 -2.16
N THR A 469 3.11 18.38 -3.37
CA THR A 469 4.48 17.92 -3.67
C THR A 469 5.56 19.00 -3.59
N ARG A 470 5.18 20.28 -3.60
CA ARG A 470 6.06 21.41 -3.27
C ARG A 470 6.18 21.64 -1.75
N GLY A 471 5.39 20.91 -0.95
CA GLY A 471 5.27 21.13 0.49
C GLY A 471 4.56 22.44 0.84
N GLU A 472 3.80 23.04 -0.08
CA GLU A 472 2.98 24.23 0.15
C GLU A 472 1.76 23.88 1.01
N SER A 473 1.13 24.85 1.69
CA SER A 473 0.00 24.51 2.56
C SER A 473 -1.24 24.17 1.73
N ALA A 474 -1.82 22.99 2.00
CA ALA A 474 -3.13 22.61 1.47
C ALA A 474 -4.25 23.58 1.92
N GLU A 475 -4.04 24.33 3.01
CA GLU A 475 -4.94 25.40 3.45
C GLU A 475 -4.95 26.57 2.47
N GLN A 476 -3.76 27.03 2.06
CA GLN A 476 -3.59 28.09 1.05
C GLN A 476 -4.21 27.68 -0.30
N TRP A 477 -4.12 26.40 -0.67
CA TRP A 477 -4.80 25.86 -1.85
C TRP A 477 -6.34 25.94 -1.73
N LEU A 478 -6.91 25.77 -0.53
CA LEU A 478 -8.35 25.90 -0.32
C LEU A 478 -8.82 27.37 -0.24
N ASP A 479 -7.99 28.27 0.27
CA ASP A 479 -8.23 29.72 0.27
C ASP A 479 -8.25 30.32 -1.14
N GLU A 480 -7.49 29.76 -2.09
CA GLU A 480 -7.58 30.20 -3.48
C GLU A 480 -8.98 29.95 -4.06
N SER A 481 -9.56 30.99 -4.67
CA SER A 481 -10.90 30.91 -5.24
C SER A 481 -10.99 29.81 -6.30
N ARG A 482 -12.08 29.03 -6.27
CA ARG A 482 -12.31 27.92 -7.19
C ARG A 482 -12.18 28.35 -8.66
N LYS A 483 -12.71 29.54 -9.01
CA LYS A 483 -12.61 30.17 -10.34
C LYS A 483 -11.16 30.44 -10.79
N ARG A 484 -10.20 30.60 -9.86
CA ARG A 484 -8.77 30.74 -10.17
C ARG A 484 -8.14 29.36 -10.40
N ARG A 485 -8.38 28.42 -9.48
CA ARG A 485 -7.85 27.04 -9.55
C ARG A 485 -8.28 26.29 -10.81
N GLU A 486 -9.53 26.46 -11.24
CA GLU A 486 -10.07 25.85 -12.47
C GLU A 486 -9.40 26.36 -13.76
N LYS A 487 -8.79 27.55 -13.73
CA LYS A 487 -8.08 28.17 -14.87
C LYS A 487 -6.59 27.83 -14.92
N LEU A 488 -6.05 27.12 -13.94
CA LEU A 488 -4.62 26.78 -13.91
C LEU A 488 -4.28 25.75 -15.03
N PRO A 489 -3.16 25.94 -15.76
CA PRO A 489 -2.66 24.95 -16.70
C PRO A 489 -2.11 23.72 -15.96
N TYR A 490 -1.79 22.64 -16.69
CA TYR A 490 -1.09 21.50 -16.10
C TYR A 490 0.32 21.90 -15.61
N PRO A 491 0.71 21.56 -14.37
CA PRO A 491 2.01 21.91 -13.80
C PRO A 491 3.17 21.12 -14.46
N PRO A 492 4.45 21.47 -14.19
CA PRO A 492 5.64 20.86 -14.79
C PRO A 492 5.92 19.43 -14.29
N LEU A 493 5.04 18.51 -14.67
CA LEU A 493 5.11 17.08 -14.37
C LEU A 493 5.30 16.23 -15.63
N LYS A 494 5.90 15.05 -15.45
CA LYS A 494 6.02 14.00 -16.45
C LYS A 494 5.33 12.74 -15.91
N ILE A 495 4.32 12.24 -16.62
CA ILE A 495 3.65 10.97 -16.32
C ILE A 495 4.38 9.88 -17.08
N LEU A 496 5.03 8.96 -16.38
CA LEU A 496 5.73 7.85 -17.04
C LEU A 496 4.77 6.66 -17.14
N PHE A 497 4.46 6.25 -18.35
CA PHE A 497 3.66 5.07 -18.67
C PHE A 497 4.21 4.44 -19.97
N PRO A 498 4.25 3.12 -20.11
CA PRO A 498 4.86 2.50 -21.28
C PRO A 498 3.95 2.59 -22.51
N THR A 499 4.56 2.80 -23.67
CA THR A 499 3.84 2.74 -24.95
C THR A 499 3.51 1.30 -25.31
N ARG A 500 2.55 1.10 -26.21
CA ARG A 500 2.25 -0.23 -26.77
C ARG A 500 3.50 -0.87 -27.38
N GLN A 501 4.33 -0.07 -28.07
CA GLN A 501 5.60 -0.53 -28.63
C GLN A 501 6.57 -1.00 -27.54
N THR A 502 6.70 -0.27 -26.42
CA THR A 502 7.57 -0.67 -25.30
C THR A 502 7.14 -2.01 -24.68
N VAL A 503 5.84 -2.31 -24.64
CA VAL A 503 5.34 -3.62 -24.20
C VAL A 503 5.62 -4.71 -25.23
N GLN A 504 5.26 -4.49 -26.49
CA GLN A 504 5.50 -5.44 -27.59
C GLN A 504 6.99 -5.77 -27.77
N GLN A 505 7.89 -4.85 -27.45
CA GLN A 505 9.35 -5.03 -27.49
C GLN A 505 9.94 -5.52 -26.17
N SER A 506 9.15 -5.71 -25.12
CA SER A 506 9.63 -6.27 -23.85
C SER A 506 9.95 -7.76 -23.98
N GLU A 507 10.78 -8.32 -23.08
CA GLU A 507 11.15 -9.75 -23.11
C GLU A 507 9.96 -10.70 -22.97
N LEU A 508 8.84 -10.24 -22.40
CA LEU A 508 7.59 -10.99 -22.24
C LEU A 508 6.50 -10.53 -23.22
N GLY A 509 6.82 -9.62 -24.14
CA GLY A 509 5.89 -9.07 -25.12
C GLY A 509 4.60 -8.55 -24.49
N GLU A 510 3.48 -8.85 -25.14
CA GLU A 510 2.16 -8.47 -24.69
C GLU A 510 1.69 -9.24 -23.44
N GLU A 511 2.08 -10.50 -23.26
CA GLU A 511 1.74 -11.29 -22.05
C GLU A 511 2.27 -10.66 -20.77
N GLY A 512 3.45 -10.02 -20.83
CA GLY A 512 3.99 -9.24 -19.72
C GLY A 512 3.17 -8.00 -19.34
N GLY A 513 2.32 -7.54 -20.27
CA GLY A 513 1.47 -6.36 -20.18
C GLY A 513 0.24 -6.49 -19.27
N GLY A 514 -0.03 -7.68 -18.73
CA GLY A 514 -1.25 -7.97 -17.95
C GLY A 514 -1.39 -7.24 -16.62
N THR A 515 -0.30 -6.66 -16.11
CA THR A 515 -0.35 -5.83 -14.89
C THR A 515 -0.68 -4.36 -15.18
N MET A 516 -1.04 -3.99 -16.42
CA MET A 516 -0.86 -2.62 -16.90
C MET A 516 -2.13 -1.98 -17.50
N PHE A 517 -2.75 -1.08 -16.74
CA PHE A 517 -4.12 -0.63 -17.01
C PHE A 517 -4.19 0.82 -17.50
N CYS A 518 -4.57 1.00 -18.76
CA CYS A 518 -5.06 2.24 -19.35
C CYS A 518 -6.40 1.92 -20.02
N ARG A 519 -7.41 2.79 -19.90
CA ARG A 519 -8.70 2.64 -20.59
C ARG A 519 -8.72 3.48 -21.88
N ARG A 520 -9.22 2.91 -22.98
CA ARG A 520 -9.34 3.59 -24.28
C ARG A 520 -10.16 4.88 -24.20
N GLU A 521 -11.31 4.83 -23.53
CA GLU A 521 -12.23 5.97 -23.34
C GLU A 521 -11.52 7.14 -22.64
N GLN A 522 -10.82 6.82 -21.55
CA GLN A 522 -10.06 7.78 -20.76
C GLN A 522 -8.89 8.39 -21.53
N TRP A 523 -8.11 7.57 -22.25
CA TRP A 523 -7.05 8.08 -23.12
C TRP A 523 -7.59 8.92 -24.27
N GLY A 524 -8.80 8.63 -24.76
CA GLY A 524 -9.51 9.38 -25.80
C GLY A 524 -10.15 10.67 -25.32
N ALA A 525 -10.42 10.83 -24.02
CA ALA A 525 -11.16 11.97 -23.48
C ALA A 525 -10.51 13.32 -23.85
N ALA A 526 -11.33 14.30 -24.25
CA ALA A 526 -10.84 15.51 -24.91
C ALA A 526 -9.79 16.29 -24.10
N ARG A 527 -9.97 16.39 -22.77
CA ARG A 527 -9.11 17.16 -21.85
C ARG A 527 -7.96 16.36 -21.22
N PHE A 528 -7.81 15.08 -21.60
CA PHE A 528 -6.80 14.20 -21.01
C PHE A 528 -5.36 14.65 -21.39
N PRO A 529 -4.42 14.75 -20.44
CA PRO A 529 -3.10 15.39 -20.63
C PRO A 529 -2.09 14.50 -21.38
N ARG A 530 -2.42 14.11 -22.61
CA ARG A 530 -1.58 13.27 -23.48
C ARG A 530 -0.19 13.88 -23.72
N ASP A 531 -0.08 15.20 -23.71
CA ASP A 531 1.18 15.96 -23.84
C ASP A 531 2.14 15.82 -22.64
N ARG A 532 1.66 15.26 -21.52
CA ARG A 532 2.43 14.99 -20.29
C ARG A 532 2.91 13.55 -20.17
N PHE A 533 2.66 12.71 -21.18
CA PHE A 533 3.08 11.31 -21.17
C PHE A 533 4.50 11.09 -21.72
N TYR A 534 5.23 10.22 -21.03
CA TYR A 534 6.61 9.82 -21.29
C TYR A 534 6.74 8.30 -21.12
N ASP A 535 7.63 7.70 -21.89
CA ASP A 535 7.83 6.26 -22.00
C ASP A 535 8.59 5.70 -20.79
N SER A 536 8.03 4.71 -20.10
CA SER A 536 8.61 4.12 -18.89
C SER A 536 9.56 2.96 -19.22
N ARG A 537 10.71 3.25 -19.84
CA ARG A 537 11.75 2.25 -20.16
C ARG A 537 12.60 1.95 -18.94
N SER A 538 12.84 0.69 -18.60
CA SER A 538 13.73 0.32 -17.50
C SER A 538 15.20 0.55 -17.89
N LYS A 539 16.00 1.06 -16.94
CA LYS A 539 17.46 1.11 -17.04
C LYS A 539 18.10 -0.27 -17.21
N ARG A 540 17.41 -1.34 -16.78
CA ARG A 540 17.95 -2.70 -16.70
C ARG A 540 17.60 -3.56 -17.92
N GLY A 541 17.11 -2.95 -19.01
CA GLY A 541 16.85 -3.63 -20.28
C GLY A 541 15.38 -3.54 -20.72
N ARG A 542 14.94 -4.50 -21.54
CA ARG A 542 13.58 -4.54 -22.10
C ARG A 542 12.58 -5.18 -21.12
N VAL A 543 12.61 -4.73 -19.87
CA VAL A 543 11.80 -5.26 -18.77
C VAL A 543 10.72 -4.25 -18.38
N LEU A 544 9.51 -4.74 -18.13
CA LEU A 544 8.37 -3.95 -17.65
C LEU A 544 8.51 -3.70 -16.13
N MET A 545 7.93 -2.59 -15.65
CA MET A 545 8.12 -2.11 -14.28
C MET A 545 6.80 -1.98 -13.54
N HIS A 546 6.63 -2.80 -12.50
CA HIS A 546 5.53 -2.70 -11.53
C HIS A 546 5.87 -1.75 -10.35
N SER A 547 7.04 -1.08 -10.40
CA SER A 547 7.46 -0.01 -9.48
C SER A 547 6.59 1.26 -9.56
N LYS A 548 6.01 1.70 -8.43
CA LYS A 548 5.41 3.05 -8.30
C LYS A 548 6.40 3.96 -7.56
N MET A 549 6.80 5.05 -8.19
CA MET A 549 7.81 5.98 -7.68
C MET A 549 7.50 7.39 -8.15
N ILE A 550 7.77 8.39 -7.30
CA ILE A 550 7.69 9.80 -7.66
C ILE A 550 9.02 10.44 -7.31
N VAL A 551 9.64 11.12 -8.28
CA VAL A 551 10.85 11.91 -8.10
C VAL A 551 10.50 13.38 -8.27
N GLY A 552 10.81 14.20 -7.27
CA GLY A 552 10.82 15.65 -7.37
C GLY A 552 12.25 16.15 -7.45
N THR A 553 12.59 16.94 -8.48
CA THR A 553 13.90 17.60 -8.63
C THR A 553 13.75 19.11 -8.59
N PHE A 554 14.65 19.81 -7.88
CA PHE A 554 14.68 21.27 -7.85
C PHE A 554 15.57 21.78 -8.99
N LYS A 555 14.97 22.49 -9.93
CA LYS A 555 15.66 23.11 -11.07
C LYS A 555 15.62 24.61 -10.94
N ASP A 556 16.62 25.29 -11.50
CA ASP A 556 16.64 26.75 -11.47
C ASP A 556 15.44 27.29 -12.28
N SER A 557 14.72 28.24 -11.71
CA SER A 557 13.53 28.81 -12.35
C SER A 557 13.94 29.54 -13.63
N ALA A 558 13.12 29.47 -14.68
CA ALA A 558 13.34 30.26 -15.89
C ALA A 558 13.50 31.77 -15.60
N ALA A 559 12.83 32.29 -14.57
CA ALA A 559 12.99 33.68 -14.13
C ALA A 559 14.35 33.98 -13.47
N ALA A 560 14.94 33.00 -12.78
CA ALA A 560 16.30 33.11 -12.25
C ALA A 560 17.34 32.97 -13.38
N SER A 561 17.14 32.04 -14.32
CA SER A 561 17.98 31.89 -15.51
C SER A 561 18.01 33.15 -16.38
N MET A 562 16.87 33.82 -16.57
CA MET A 562 16.81 35.07 -17.34
C MET A 562 17.53 36.23 -16.64
N ARG A 563 17.35 36.40 -15.32
CA ARG A 563 18.09 37.44 -14.55
C ARG A 563 19.60 37.23 -14.56
N ALA A 564 20.06 35.98 -14.53
CA ALA A 564 21.48 35.66 -14.65
C ALA A 564 22.03 36.01 -16.05
N LEU A 565 21.22 35.88 -17.11
CA LEU A 565 21.62 36.24 -18.48
C LEU A 565 21.67 37.76 -18.69
N ASP A 566 20.68 38.51 -18.18
CA ASP A 566 20.66 39.98 -18.28
C ASP A 566 21.86 40.64 -17.57
N GLN A 567 22.43 40.00 -16.53
CA GLN A 567 23.64 40.48 -15.85
C GLN A 567 24.95 40.30 -16.64
N PHE A 568 24.96 39.51 -17.73
CA PHE A 568 26.16 39.29 -18.55
C PHE A 568 26.25 40.20 -19.79
N ASP A 569 25.21 40.99 -20.11
CA ASP A 569 25.12 41.76 -21.37
C ASP A 569 25.15 43.29 -21.19
N THR A 570 25.43 43.79 -19.98
CA THR A 570 25.72 45.22 -19.74
C THR A 570 27.23 45.49 -19.64
N PRO A 571 27.83 46.25 -20.58
CA PRO A 571 29.18 46.77 -20.41
C PRO A 571 29.16 47.89 -19.37
N SER A 572 29.61 47.59 -18.15
CA SER A 572 29.73 48.59 -17.08
C SER A 572 30.89 49.54 -17.36
N ASP A 573 30.57 50.79 -17.69
CA ASP A 573 31.49 51.92 -17.59
C ASP A 573 31.53 52.40 -16.13
N GLY A 574 32.68 52.90 -15.68
CA GLY A 574 33.08 52.84 -14.27
C GLY A 574 32.23 53.67 -13.28
N GLY A 575 31.99 53.08 -12.11
CA GLY A 575 31.51 53.75 -10.90
C GLY A 575 31.62 52.82 -9.69
N ASP A 576 32.26 53.27 -8.61
CA ASP A 576 32.32 52.54 -7.34
C ASP A 576 30.92 52.50 -6.70
N ASP A 577 30.39 51.29 -6.45
CA ASP A 577 29.38 51.00 -5.42
C ASP A 577 29.48 49.51 -5.04
N ASP A 578 29.13 49.15 -3.81
CA ASP A 578 29.38 47.81 -3.23
C ASP A 578 28.57 46.69 -3.92
N ASP A 579 29.22 45.94 -4.82
CA ASP A 579 28.71 44.69 -5.37
C ASP A 579 28.64 43.60 -4.29
N GLU A 580 27.46 43.42 -3.68
CA GLU A 580 27.14 42.22 -2.90
C GLU A 580 27.07 41.02 -3.86
N ILE A 581 28.21 40.37 -4.08
CA ILE A 581 28.35 39.16 -4.91
C ILE A 581 27.41 38.08 -4.35
N VAL A 582 26.27 37.90 -4.99
CA VAL A 582 25.40 36.75 -4.77
C VAL A 582 26.12 35.54 -5.35
N GLU A 583 26.95 34.89 -4.53
CA GLU A 583 27.44 33.54 -4.81
C GLU A 583 26.21 32.66 -5.07
N VAL A 584 25.98 32.32 -6.34
CA VAL A 584 25.18 31.14 -6.71
C VAL A 584 26.03 29.92 -6.38
N GLY A 585 26.24 29.72 -5.07
CA GLY A 585 27.03 28.63 -4.53
C GLY A 585 26.47 27.32 -5.06
N ALA A 586 27.36 26.46 -5.55
CA ALA A 586 27.00 25.06 -5.77
C ALA A 586 26.34 24.54 -4.49
N PRO A 587 25.23 23.79 -4.58
CA PRO A 587 24.44 23.38 -3.42
C PRO A 587 25.36 22.83 -2.35
N SER A 588 25.25 23.35 -1.12
CA SER A 588 26.22 23.05 -0.07
C SER A 588 26.22 21.53 0.15
N ARG A 589 27.33 21.00 0.67
CA ARG A 589 27.57 19.56 0.80
C ARG A 589 26.69 18.94 1.91
N GLY A 590 25.38 18.92 1.68
CA GLY A 590 24.32 18.68 2.66
C GLY A 590 22.91 19.00 2.13
N ASP A 591 22.77 19.97 1.19
CA ASP A 591 21.47 20.39 0.66
C ASP A 591 20.84 19.33 -0.26
N ALA A 592 19.50 19.22 -0.19
CA ALA A 592 18.77 18.31 -1.06
C ALA A 592 18.55 18.94 -2.44
N ILE A 593 18.92 18.22 -3.51
CA ILE A 593 18.57 18.58 -4.90
C ILE A 593 17.12 18.20 -5.25
N GLY A 594 16.42 17.54 -4.33
CA GLY A 594 15.08 17.02 -4.54
C GLY A 594 14.73 15.94 -3.52
N TRP A 595 13.75 15.12 -3.88
CA TRP A 595 13.27 14.02 -3.05
C TRP A 595 12.71 12.89 -3.93
N ALA A 596 12.64 11.69 -3.36
CA ALA A 596 12.00 10.54 -3.97
C ALA A 596 11.03 9.87 -3.00
N TYR A 597 9.88 9.48 -3.54
CA TYR A 597 8.88 8.64 -2.89
C TYR A 597 8.83 7.29 -3.61
N VAL A 598 8.73 6.19 -2.86
CA VAL A 598 8.52 4.82 -3.40
C VAL A 598 7.54 4.05 -2.53
N GLY A 599 6.63 3.29 -3.14
CA GLY A 599 5.62 2.52 -2.40
C GLY A 599 4.54 1.92 -3.29
N SER A 600 3.34 1.72 -2.73
CA SER A 600 2.23 1.12 -3.48
C SER A 600 1.37 2.13 -4.25
N HIS A 601 1.42 3.42 -3.89
CA HIS A 601 0.55 4.46 -4.45
C HIS A 601 0.71 4.61 -5.96
N ASN A 602 -0.32 4.25 -6.73
CA ASN A 602 -0.43 4.71 -8.11
C ASN A 602 -0.61 6.23 -8.13
N PHE A 603 -0.18 6.92 -9.20
CA PHE A 603 -0.46 8.35 -9.37
C PHE A 603 -1.92 8.52 -9.84
N THR A 604 -2.87 8.40 -8.90
CA THR A 604 -4.32 8.54 -9.10
C THR A 604 -5.00 9.26 -7.91
N PRO A 605 -6.17 9.89 -8.11
CA PRO A 605 -6.98 10.43 -7.02
C PRO A 605 -7.43 9.36 -6.01
N SER A 606 -7.71 8.13 -6.46
CA SER A 606 -8.11 7.03 -5.57
C SER A 606 -7.03 6.62 -4.56
N ALA A 607 -5.76 6.70 -4.96
CA ALA A 607 -4.60 6.36 -4.14
C ALA A 607 -4.14 7.53 -3.26
N TRP A 608 -4.15 8.76 -3.76
CA TRP A 608 -3.61 9.93 -3.05
C TRP A 608 -4.67 10.80 -2.35
N GLY A 609 -5.92 10.69 -2.78
CA GLY A 609 -7.06 11.46 -2.32
C GLY A 609 -7.37 12.72 -3.14
N THR A 610 -8.55 13.28 -2.89
CA THR A 610 -9.01 14.58 -3.39
C THR A 610 -9.48 15.44 -2.22
N LEU A 611 -8.97 16.66 -2.14
CA LEU A 611 -9.29 17.64 -1.10
C LEU A 611 -10.49 18.49 -1.52
N SER A 612 -11.39 18.75 -0.58
CA SER A 612 -12.59 19.56 -0.76
C SER A 612 -13.00 20.27 0.54
N GLY A 613 -14.08 21.06 0.49
CA GLY A 613 -14.50 21.94 1.58
C GLY A 613 -13.80 23.29 1.53
N SER A 614 -13.62 23.91 2.69
CA SER A 614 -12.92 25.20 2.86
C SER A 614 -11.67 25.03 3.73
N SER A 615 -10.82 26.05 3.81
CA SER A 615 -9.67 26.10 4.73
C SER A 615 -10.10 25.89 6.19
N PHE A 616 -11.27 26.38 6.59
CA PHE A 616 -11.83 26.15 7.93
C PHE A 616 -12.38 24.72 8.12
N ASN A 617 -13.08 24.18 7.12
CA ASN A 617 -13.71 22.85 7.16
C ASN A 617 -13.17 21.96 6.02
N PRO A 618 -11.91 21.51 6.07
CA PRO A 618 -11.31 20.69 5.03
C PRO A 618 -11.80 19.24 5.11
N THR A 619 -12.00 18.62 3.96
CA THR A 619 -12.30 17.20 3.81
C THR A 619 -11.38 16.58 2.78
N LEU A 620 -10.72 15.47 3.11
CA LEU A 620 -9.94 14.67 2.17
C LEU A 620 -10.62 13.30 1.99
N ASN A 621 -10.98 12.97 0.75
CA ASN A 621 -11.58 11.69 0.40
C ASN A 621 -10.53 10.78 -0.24
N ILE A 622 -10.34 9.58 0.27
CA ILE A 622 -9.39 8.57 -0.23
C ILE A 622 -10.13 7.25 -0.42
N THR A 623 -9.90 6.57 -1.54
CA THR A 623 -10.56 5.28 -1.83
C THR A 623 -9.69 4.08 -1.44
N ASN A 624 -8.37 4.17 -1.58
CA ASN A 624 -7.45 3.04 -1.38
C ASN A 624 -6.66 3.12 -0.06
N PHE A 625 -6.26 1.96 0.46
CA PHE A 625 -5.15 1.88 1.42
C PHE A 625 -3.82 1.70 0.67
N GLU A 626 -2.91 2.65 0.84
CA GLU A 626 -1.61 2.68 0.15
C GLU A 626 -0.49 3.05 1.14
N LEU A 627 0.74 2.62 0.88
CA LEU A 627 1.88 2.89 1.75
C LEU A 627 3.18 3.03 0.96
N GLY A 628 4.00 4.02 1.32
CA GLY A 628 5.33 4.22 0.80
C GLY A 628 6.25 4.98 1.76
N VAL A 629 7.47 5.21 1.31
CA VAL A 629 8.49 5.99 2.03
C VAL A 629 8.99 7.15 1.18
N LEU A 630 9.22 8.29 1.83
CA LEU A 630 9.77 9.52 1.27
C LEU A 630 11.18 9.74 1.82
N PHE A 631 12.13 10.13 0.96
CA PHE A 631 13.49 10.44 1.36
C PHE A 631 14.13 11.55 0.48
N PRO A 632 15.10 12.32 1.01
CA PRO A 632 15.80 13.35 0.26
C PRO A 632 16.75 12.75 -0.78
N LEU A 633 16.93 13.46 -1.89
CA LEU A 633 17.98 13.21 -2.88
C LEU A 633 19.05 14.29 -2.72
N ARG A 634 20.32 13.90 -2.54
CA ARG A 634 21.44 14.84 -2.31
C ARG A 634 22.38 15.02 -3.51
N SER A 635 22.29 14.17 -4.53
CA SER A 635 23.09 14.32 -5.75
C SER A 635 22.43 13.61 -6.94
N GLU A 636 22.87 13.96 -8.16
CA GLU A 636 22.39 13.31 -9.38
C GLU A 636 22.79 11.82 -9.41
N GLU A 637 23.91 11.41 -8.83
CA GLU A 637 24.27 9.99 -8.70
C GLU A 637 23.31 9.23 -7.77
N GLU A 638 22.83 9.88 -6.71
CA GLU A 638 21.81 9.30 -5.83
C GLU A 638 20.46 9.17 -6.57
N LEU A 639 20.07 10.19 -7.33
CA LEU A 639 18.88 10.15 -8.18
C LEU A 639 18.98 9.04 -9.24
N GLU A 640 20.09 8.93 -9.95
CA GLU A 640 20.28 7.88 -10.97
C GLU A 640 20.48 6.47 -10.38
N ARG A 641 20.81 6.37 -9.09
CA ARG A 641 20.74 5.12 -8.30
C ARG A 641 19.32 4.74 -7.93
N VAL A 642 18.47 5.72 -7.59
CA VAL A 642 17.10 5.53 -7.09
C VAL A 642 16.12 5.22 -8.22
N ALA A 643 16.07 6.05 -9.27
CA ALA A 643 15.11 5.90 -10.36
C ALA A 643 15.39 4.62 -11.17
N CYS A 644 14.38 3.77 -11.37
CA CYS A 644 14.51 2.54 -12.17
C CYS A 644 14.33 2.76 -13.68
N TRP A 645 13.75 3.88 -14.12
CA TRP A 645 13.59 4.22 -15.53
C TRP A 645 14.80 4.95 -16.13
N GLU A 646 14.95 4.87 -17.45
CA GLU A 646 15.95 5.64 -18.22
C GLU A 646 15.68 7.15 -18.09
N ARG A 647 16.70 7.94 -17.70
CA ARG A 647 16.61 9.39 -17.49
C ARG A 647 17.53 10.16 -18.46
N PRO A 648 17.10 11.33 -18.97
CA PRO A 648 15.73 11.87 -18.88
C PRO A 648 14.74 10.97 -19.65
N PRO A 649 13.49 10.81 -19.15
CA PRO A 649 12.52 9.93 -19.79
C PRO A 649 12.14 10.43 -21.19
N ARG A 650 11.94 9.51 -22.14
CA ARG A 650 11.57 9.82 -23.53
C ARG A 650 10.12 10.30 -23.60
N LYS A 651 9.87 11.50 -24.15
CA LYS A 651 8.49 11.98 -24.38
C LYS A 651 7.77 11.13 -25.42
N TYR A 652 6.46 10.94 -25.28
CA TYR A 652 5.62 10.36 -26.34
C TYR A 652 5.70 11.25 -27.60
N SER A 653 5.87 10.62 -28.76
CA SER A 653 5.74 11.22 -30.08
C SER A 653 4.31 11.10 -30.60
N GLY A 654 4.00 11.77 -31.72
CA GLY A 654 2.66 11.71 -32.33
C GLY A 654 2.21 10.32 -32.83
N ALA A 655 3.13 9.34 -32.92
CA ALA A 655 2.83 7.96 -33.27
C ALA A 655 2.75 7.02 -32.04
N ASP A 656 3.19 7.47 -30.86
CA ASP A 656 3.16 6.66 -29.64
C ASP A 656 1.73 6.61 -29.07
N VAL A 657 1.24 5.40 -28.85
CA VAL A 657 0.02 5.12 -28.07
C VAL A 657 0.40 4.41 -26.77
N PRO A 658 -0.32 4.65 -25.66
CA PRO A 658 -0.10 3.90 -24.43
C PRO A 658 -0.41 2.42 -24.65
N TRP A 659 0.15 1.57 -23.80
CA TRP A 659 -0.36 0.21 -23.68
C TRP A 659 -1.79 0.21 -23.12
N ILE A 660 -2.73 -0.40 -23.85
CA ILE A 660 -4.11 -0.60 -23.41
C ILE A 660 -4.34 -2.11 -23.42
N GLN A 661 -4.32 -2.72 -22.22
CA GLN A 661 -4.40 -4.17 -22.04
C GLN A 661 -5.61 -4.80 -22.74
N SER A 662 -6.79 -4.17 -22.63
CA SER A 662 -8.06 -4.66 -23.19
C SER A 662 -8.13 -4.66 -24.73
N GLU A 663 -7.09 -4.17 -25.41
CA GLU A 663 -6.96 -4.24 -26.88
C GLU A 663 -6.03 -5.36 -27.35
N SER A 664 -5.35 -6.03 -26.42
CA SER A 664 -4.46 -7.14 -26.70
C SER A 664 -5.26 -8.45 -26.75
N PRO A 665 -5.01 -9.32 -27.76
CA PRO A 665 -5.69 -10.61 -27.87
C PRO A 665 -5.34 -11.59 -26.73
N PHE A 666 -4.37 -11.26 -25.87
CA PHE A 666 -4.02 -12.05 -24.68
C PHE A 666 -4.93 -11.79 -23.47
N PHE A 667 -5.69 -10.68 -23.47
CA PHE A 667 -6.53 -10.25 -22.33
C PHE A 667 -7.98 -9.89 -22.70
N ALA A 668 -8.34 -10.02 -23.98
CA ALA A 668 -9.68 -9.72 -24.52
C ALA A 668 -10.67 -10.88 -24.37
#